data_AF-A0A430L101-F1
#
_entry.id   AF-A0A430L101-F1
#
_cell.length_a   1.000
_cell.length_b   1.000
_cell.length_c   1.000
_cell.angle_alpha   90.00
_cell.angle_beta   90.00
_cell.angle_gamma   90.00
#
_symmetry.space_group_name_H-M   'P 1'
#
loop_
_entity.id
_entity.type
_entity.pdbx_description
1 polymer ?
#
loop_
_entity_poly.entity_id
_entity_poly.type
_entity_poly.pdbx_seq_one_letter_code
_entity_poly.pdbx_strand_id
1 'polypeptide(L)'
;MKLIMPGAIGRHIVYDKPLRWLATTEATLLKYHDSKYAVEAFSALFTQISAKGNSSRTTIIRDRIQPVIFKVVDSIHLHTVNMGCEVRPLPPFLAALKMHKISPKAFAEAIMALTKSPGDSLVLEMDRFLVELVDWALNHWDGQLLVAIDNRIGFSERLGDEDRVLAVMISKKGTKEAMGDEHDLISFRIACFIDQNTFPPQPSEPGFTHKGFSDPRLQQNDHPAYRSALYDIKNPLETLNCTLNSTERKRAETQAQIIVRSIVELPVRPAAEELAFQIDAKSLTPYRWWLKKFPTILQKNLQKTKEEPRILYEAGNDSAPRHVAFSYPEIMTGLELAFERCQCGCNKSPLKKTLGTKLDSGCLLSVMFLEMMLHVAHAMAEAAGAQDISNLRGARTAIELGDAVDKFLSIIATSGVIRWATWFRLVASAITGLPHNFAEEADEPITGYNGITNKRELLLWVAGGITVAPCWLGYDSELALQGSWGVRQATGYVVEGISAEKAVIQASASMESADTPQLVYDLPSVVTASGGQDLTDVEIRLAFFPVTSTGEVLQLTALLKTPSALRTFDPSQIYQAARLAERPECTHSRAEEATFLKWPFDEVVLHWNNFFKEDSEFAQVALLDDSPLKQNIALGYAQNCILQTSCCMPCLVQKARETDYYDISVGSRKMLNHSNYR
;
A
#
# COMPACT_ATOMS: atom_id res chain seq x y z
N MET A 1 23.11 31.24 4.43
CA MET A 1 22.81 30.02 5.20
C MET A 1 21.39 29.60 4.84
N LYS A 2 21.23 28.69 3.85
CA LYS A 2 19.90 28.22 3.42
C LYS A 2 19.47 27.11 4.40
N LEU A 3 18.41 27.37 5.16
CA LEU A 3 17.72 26.35 5.94
C LEU A 3 17.14 25.31 4.96
N ILE A 4 17.89 24.24 4.71
CA ILE A 4 17.32 22.99 4.21
C ILE A 4 16.73 22.32 5.45
N MET A 5 15.43 22.51 5.70
CA MET A 5 14.72 21.72 6.70
C MET A 5 14.62 20.27 6.19
N PRO A 6 15.30 19.27 6.78
CA PRO A 6 15.28 17.92 6.23
C PRO A 6 14.13 17.11 6.84
N GLY A 7 13.24 16.67 5.96
CA GLY A 7 12.37 15.49 6.04
C GLY A 7 11.44 15.34 7.25
N ALA A 8 10.15 15.26 6.95
CA ALA A 8 9.04 14.81 7.78
C ALA A 8 8.97 15.27 9.25
N ILE A 9 8.03 16.17 9.60
CA ILE A 9 7.89 16.70 10.97
C ILE A 9 7.56 15.61 12.00
N GLY A 10 6.69 14.68 11.64
CA GLY A 10 6.25 13.57 12.49
C GLY A 10 7.39 12.65 12.88
N ARG A 11 8.35 12.44 11.96
CA ARG A 11 9.60 11.72 12.26
C ARG A 11 10.35 12.40 13.40
N HIS A 12 10.58 13.70 13.31
CA HIS A 12 11.31 14.44 14.35
C HIS A 12 10.57 14.40 15.69
N ILE A 13 9.24 14.50 15.67
CA ILE A 13 8.39 14.37 16.87
C ILE A 13 8.52 13.00 17.53
N VAL A 14 8.57 11.92 16.74
CA VAL A 14 8.71 10.55 17.27
C VAL A 14 10.07 10.36 17.96
N TYR A 15 11.15 10.91 17.38
CA TYR A 15 12.50 10.77 17.93
C TYR A 15 12.77 11.72 19.11
N ASP A 16 12.15 12.90 19.13
CA ASP A 16 12.33 13.91 20.18
C ASP A 16 11.62 13.48 21.49
N LYS A 17 12.39 13.36 22.59
CA LYS A 17 11.87 12.91 23.89
C LYS A 17 10.75 13.84 24.42
N PRO A 18 10.93 15.17 24.45
CA PRO A 18 9.87 16.11 24.87
C PRO A 18 8.58 16.07 24.04
N LEU A 19 8.63 15.73 22.75
CA LEU A 19 7.47 15.79 21.85
C LEU A 19 6.78 14.45 21.61
N ARG A 20 7.42 13.33 22.00
CA ARG A 20 6.92 11.96 21.76
C ARG A 20 5.52 11.69 22.34
N TRP A 21 5.10 12.43 23.37
CA TRP A 21 3.75 12.31 23.92
C TRP A 21 2.68 12.64 22.88
N LEU A 22 2.96 13.48 21.87
CA LEU A 22 2.06 13.75 20.75
C LEU A 22 1.82 12.48 19.95
N ALA A 23 2.90 11.79 19.56
CA ALA A 23 2.82 10.56 18.78
C ALA A 23 2.10 9.43 19.51
N THR A 24 2.37 9.25 20.80
CA THR A 24 1.73 8.21 21.61
C THR A 24 0.27 8.57 21.96
N THR A 25 -0.06 9.85 22.19
CA THR A 25 -1.45 10.30 22.35
C THR A 25 -2.24 10.06 21.08
N GLU A 26 -1.70 10.46 19.92
CA GLU A 26 -2.34 10.21 18.63
C GLU A 26 -2.55 8.71 18.39
N ALA A 27 -1.52 7.90 18.56
CA ALA A 27 -1.63 6.46 18.38
C ALA A 27 -2.63 5.81 19.34
N THR A 28 -2.85 6.37 20.54
CA THR A 28 -3.92 5.93 21.45
C THR A 28 -5.31 6.29 20.90
N LEU A 29 -5.48 7.51 20.38
CA LEU A 29 -6.75 7.95 19.80
C LEU A 29 -7.11 7.16 18.53
N LEU A 30 -6.14 6.91 17.64
CA LEU A 30 -6.35 6.22 16.37
C LEU A 30 -6.76 4.74 16.51
N LYS A 31 -6.57 4.13 17.70
CA LYS A 31 -7.11 2.79 18.00
C LYS A 31 -8.63 2.74 17.99
N TYR A 32 -9.27 3.86 18.29
CA TYR A 32 -10.72 3.95 18.51
C TYR A 32 -11.39 4.92 17.54
N HIS A 33 -10.62 5.79 16.89
CA HIS A 33 -11.08 6.91 16.08
C HIS A 33 -10.27 7.07 14.78
N ASP A 34 -10.76 7.97 13.92
CA ASP A 34 -10.06 8.40 12.72
C ASP A 34 -9.09 9.58 13.00
N SER A 35 -8.32 9.97 11.97
CA SER A 35 -7.39 11.11 12.08
C SER A 35 -8.11 12.45 12.26
N LYS A 36 -9.38 12.58 11.84
CA LYS A 36 -10.16 13.81 12.04
C LYS A 36 -10.42 14.05 13.53
N TYR A 37 -10.76 13.01 14.28
CA TYR A 37 -10.90 13.09 15.73
C TYR A 37 -9.59 13.57 16.38
N ALA A 38 -8.46 12.98 16.00
CA ALA A 38 -7.15 13.34 16.55
C ALA A 38 -6.82 14.83 16.29
N VAL A 39 -7.07 15.33 15.08
CA VAL A 39 -6.88 16.75 14.74
C VAL A 39 -7.75 17.66 15.61
N GLU A 40 -9.02 17.31 15.80
CA GLU A 40 -9.95 18.09 16.64
C GLU A 40 -9.54 18.06 18.12
N ALA A 41 -9.10 16.90 18.62
CA ALA A 41 -8.67 16.72 20.00
C ALA A 41 -7.40 17.54 20.29
N PHE A 42 -6.38 17.45 19.44
CA PHE A 42 -5.18 18.28 19.57
C PHE A 42 -5.49 19.76 19.40
N SER A 43 -6.34 20.13 18.43
CA SER A 43 -6.73 21.54 18.25
C SER A 43 -7.40 22.10 19.51
N ALA A 44 -8.29 21.32 20.15
CA ALA A 44 -8.90 21.70 21.42
C ALA A 44 -7.87 21.82 22.55
N LEU A 45 -6.94 20.85 22.66
CA LEU A 45 -5.88 20.84 23.67
C LEU A 45 -4.98 22.08 23.56
N PHE A 46 -4.41 22.34 22.37
CA PHE A 46 -3.52 23.49 22.15
C PHE A 46 -4.24 24.84 22.28
N THR A 47 -5.51 24.91 21.91
CA THR A 47 -6.31 26.12 22.09
C THR A 47 -6.54 26.41 23.57
N GLN A 48 -6.81 25.39 24.39
CA GLN A 48 -6.98 25.56 25.84
C GLN A 48 -5.68 25.97 26.56
N ILE A 49 -4.53 25.44 26.11
CA ILE A 49 -3.22 25.87 26.61
C ILE A 49 -2.99 27.36 26.31
N SER A 50 -3.41 27.82 25.13
CA SER A 50 -3.13 29.19 24.64
C SER A 50 -4.14 30.23 25.14
N ALA A 51 -5.39 29.85 25.37
CA ALA A 51 -6.47 30.77 25.69
C ALA A 51 -6.62 30.93 27.21
N LYS A 52 -6.09 32.03 27.76
CA LYS A 52 -6.42 32.52 29.12
C LYS A 52 -7.87 33.05 29.20
N GLY A 53 -8.86 32.19 28.97
CA GLY A 53 -10.27 32.43 29.34
C GLY A 53 -11.12 33.37 28.47
N ASN A 54 -10.69 33.78 27.25
CA ASN A 54 -11.50 34.67 26.40
C ASN A 54 -12.06 33.95 25.16
N SER A 55 -13.40 33.75 25.13
CA SER A 55 -14.12 32.86 24.22
C SER A 55 -14.08 33.27 22.74
N SER A 56 -14.00 34.57 22.42
CA SER A 56 -13.93 35.05 21.02
C SER A 56 -12.55 34.88 20.39
N ARG A 57 -11.47 34.92 21.19
CA ARG A 57 -10.09 34.64 20.74
C ARG A 57 -9.89 33.15 20.44
N THR A 58 -10.55 32.26 21.17
CA THR A 58 -10.45 30.79 21.03
C THR A 58 -10.81 30.32 19.63
N THR A 59 -11.87 30.84 19.02
CA THR A 59 -12.29 30.43 17.66
C THR A 59 -11.27 30.86 16.61
N ILE A 60 -10.79 32.11 16.67
CA ILE A 60 -9.79 32.63 15.72
C ILE A 60 -8.45 31.89 15.86
N ILE A 61 -8.04 31.57 17.09
CA ILE A 61 -6.83 30.80 17.37
C ILE A 61 -6.97 29.37 16.81
N ARG A 62 -8.10 28.72 17.06
CA ARG A 62 -8.38 27.37 16.56
C ARG A 62 -8.31 27.30 15.04
N ASP A 63 -8.99 28.21 14.34
CA ASP A 63 -9.05 28.18 12.88
C ASP A 63 -7.67 28.45 12.23
N ARG A 64 -6.77 29.16 12.92
CA ARG A 64 -5.37 29.37 12.46
C ARG A 64 -4.44 28.20 12.77
N ILE A 65 -4.64 27.53 13.90
CA ILE A 65 -3.78 26.43 14.37
C ILE A 65 -4.17 25.10 13.71
N GLN A 66 -5.45 24.89 13.42
CA GLN A 66 -5.96 23.61 12.92
C GLN A 66 -5.25 23.09 11.65
N PRO A 67 -4.90 23.91 10.63
CA PRO A 67 -4.12 23.43 9.49
C PRO A 67 -2.72 22.92 9.87
N VAL A 68 -2.07 23.55 10.85
CA VAL A 68 -0.77 23.13 11.37
C VAL A 68 -0.91 21.80 12.10
N ILE A 69 -1.93 21.67 12.96
CA ILE A 69 -2.22 20.43 13.69
C ILE A 69 -2.58 19.30 12.73
N PHE A 70 -3.36 19.59 11.69
CA PHE A 70 -3.65 18.62 10.63
C PHE A 70 -2.35 18.10 10.02
N LYS A 71 -1.39 18.97 9.69
CA LYS A 71 -0.11 18.53 9.11
C LYS A 71 0.75 17.74 10.11
N VAL A 72 0.72 18.10 11.39
CA VAL A 72 1.41 17.36 12.46
C VAL A 72 0.83 15.96 12.61
N VAL A 73 -0.50 15.82 12.71
CA VAL A 73 -1.19 14.53 12.83
C VAL A 73 -0.97 13.67 11.59
N ASP A 74 -1.21 14.20 10.37
CA ASP A 74 -0.97 13.45 9.12
C ASP A 74 0.47 12.92 9.03
N SER A 75 1.45 13.73 9.43
CA SER A 75 2.85 13.33 9.42
C SER A 75 3.20 12.29 10.49
N ILE A 76 2.73 12.45 11.72
CA ILE A 76 2.96 11.47 12.79
C ILE A 76 2.27 10.14 12.43
N HIS A 77 1.02 10.17 11.98
CA HIS A 77 0.26 8.97 11.58
C HIS A 77 1.04 8.13 10.55
N LEU A 78 1.58 8.79 9.53
CA LEU A 78 2.42 8.17 8.49
C LEU A 78 3.66 7.45 9.05
N HIS A 79 4.24 7.96 10.13
CA HIS A 79 5.47 7.45 10.75
C HIS A 79 5.25 6.58 11.98
N THR A 80 4.00 6.34 12.37
CA THR A 80 3.64 5.55 13.56
C THR A 80 2.66 4.45 13.17
N VAL A 81 1.37 4.68 13.40
CA VAL A 81 0.30 3.71 13.23
C VAL A 81 0.23 3.19 11.80
N ASN A 82 0.41 4.07 10.79
CA ASN A 82 0.40 3.62 9.40
C ASN A 82 1.59 2.73 9.06
N MET A 83 2.74 2.88 9.74
CA MET A 83 3.90 2.00 9.58
C MET A 83 3.72 0.64 10.25
N GLY A 84 2.64 0.45 11.02
CA GLY A 84 2.40 -0.75 11.82
C GLY A 84 2.96 -0.66 13.23
N CYS A 85 3.33 0.54 13.71
CA CYS A 85 3.64 0.72 15.13
C CYS A 85 2.37 0.70 15.96
N GLU A 86 2.33 -0.15 16.97
CA GLU A 86 1.23 -0.25 17.91
C GLU A 86 1.62 0.34 19.26
N VAL A 87 0.66 0.97 19.95
CA VAL A 87 0.80 1.24 21.39
C VAL A 87 0.24 0.08 22.18
N ARG A 88 0.56 0.03 23.48
CA ARG A 88 0.24 -1.07 24.39
C ARG A 88 -1.22 -1.52 24.25
N PRO A 89 -1.54 -2.82 24.07
CA PRO A 89 -2.92 -3.29 24.02
C PRO A 89 -3.60 -3.12 25.40
N LEU A 90 -4.92 -2.96 25.39
CA LEU A 90 -5.69 -2.93 26.63
C LEU A 90 -5.52 -4.25 27.40
N PRO A 91 -5.27 -4.21 28.72
CA PRO A 91 -5.32 -5.40 29.57
C PRO A 91 -6.64 -6.18 29.39
N PRO A 92 -6.64 -7.52 29.41
CA PRO A 92 -7.83 -8.34 29.14
C PRO A 92 -9.05 -7.97 29.98
N PHE A 93 -8.84 -7.59 31.25
CA PHE A 93 -9.89 -7.10 32.13
C PHE A 93 -10.60 -5.85 31.58
N LEU A 94 -9.82 -4.86 31.11
CA LEU A 94 -10.35 -3.61 30.56
C LEU A 94 -10.92 -3.81 29.14
N ALA A 95 -10.30 -4.67 28.34
CA ALA A 95 -10.76 -5.01 26.99
C ALA A 95 -12.14 -5.71 26.99
N ALA A 96 -12.53 -6.36 28.10
CA ALA A 96 -13.83 -7.01 28.25
C ALA A 96 -14.99 -6.03 28.50
N LEU A 97 -14.70 -4.79 28.90
CA LEU A 97 -15.72 -3.79 29.24
C LEU A 97 -16.36 -3.16 27.99
N LYS A 98 -17.61 -2.72 28.12
CA LYS A 98 -18.25 -1.90 27.08
C LYS A 98 -17.53 -0.55 26.98
N MET A 99 -16.89 -0.31 25.84
CA MET A 99 -16.18 0.94 25.56
C MET A 99 -17.18 2.06 25.26
N HIS A 100 -17.09 3.15 26.01
CA HIS A 100 -17.76 4.40 25.71
C HIS A 100 -16.71 5.41 25.24
N LYS A 101 -17.08 6.17 24.23
CA LYS A 101 -16.19 7.11 23.55
C LYS A 101 -16.62 8.55 23.84
N ILE A 102 -15.66 9.45 23.98
CA ILE A 102 -15.90 10.84 24.39
C ILE A 102 -15.67 11.82 23.25
N SER A 103 -16.23 13.03 23.34
CA SER A 103 -15.97 14.07 22.34
C SER A 103 -14.53 14.58 22.39
N PRO A 104 -13.95 15.05 21.27
CA PRO A 104 -12.58 15.58 21.23
C PRO A 104 -12.34 16.72 22.23
N LYS A 105 -13.36 17.56 22.45
CA LYS A 105 -13.30 18.64 23.43
C LYS A 105 -13.26 18.10 24.87
N ALA A 106 -14.13 17.15 25.20
CA ALA A 106 -14.15 16.53 26.53
C ALA A 106 -12.84 15.77 26.82
N PHE A 107 -12.29 15.09 25.81
CA PHE A 107 -10.97 14.47 25.90
C PHE A 107 -9.90 15.50 26.24
N ALA A 108 -9.81 16.59 25.48
CA ALA A 108 -8.82 17.65 25.72
C ALA A 108 -8.95 18.26 27.13
N GLU A 109 -10.17 18.53 27.60
CA GLU A 109 -10.42 19.04 28.95
C GLU A 109 -9.96 18.05 30.03
N ALA A 110 -10.24 16.75 29.84
CA ALA A 110 -9.81 15.69 30.76
C ALA A 110 -8.29 15.58 30.81
N ILE A 111 -7.59 15.57 29.67
CA ILE A 111 -6.12 15.51 29.63
C ILE A 111 -5.51 16.75 30.29
N MET A 112 -6.07 17.95 30.07
CA MET A 112 -5.63 19.15 30.77
C MET A 112 -5.83 19.04 32.30
N ALA A 113 -6.94 18.46 32.75
CA ALA A 113 -7.19 18.26 34.17
C ALA A 113 -6.23 17.24 34.79
N LEU A 114 -5.93 16.14 34.10
CA LEU A 114 -4.96 15.13 34.53
C LEU A 114 -3.51 15.66 34.57
N THR A 115 -3.17 16.62 33.70
CA THR A 115 -1.79 17.13 33.57
C THR A 115 -1.50 18.40 34.36
N LYS A 116 -2.52 19.19 34.73
CA LYS A 116 -2.35 20.46 35.49
C LYS A 116 -1.93 20.28 36.95
N SER A 117 -2.06 19.07 37.50
CA SER A 117 -1.68 18.75 38.90
C SER A 117 -0.49 17.78 38.94
N PRO A 118 0.68 18.12 38.38
CA PRO A 118 1.85 17.26 38.42
C PRO A 118 2.32 17.08 39.88
N GLY A 119 2.45 15.82 40.31
CA GLY A 119 2.87 15.44 41.67
C GLY A 119 1.73 15.00 42.61
N ASP A 120 0.46 15.18 42.24
CA ASP A 120 -0.68 14.78 43.08
C ASP A 120 -1.25 13.41 42.68
N SER A 121 -1.75 12.67 43.67
CA SER A 121 -2.62 11.50 43.43
C SER A 121 -4.04 11.96 43.08
N LEU A 122 -4.62 11.40 42.03
CA LEU A 122 -5.87 11.83 41.41
C LEU A 122 -6.93 10.72 41.43
N VAL A 123 -8.19 11.10 41.64
CA VAL A 123 -9.37 10.25 41.38
C VAL A 123 -9.99 10.67 40.05
N LEU A 124 -10.22 9.69 39.17
CA LEU A 124 -11.07 9.82 37.99
C LEU A 124 -12.34 9.00 38.21
N GLU A 125 -13.43 9.68 38.59
CA GLU A 125 -14.74 9.06 38.71
C GLU A 125 -15.44 9.13 37.36
N MET A 126 -15.97 8.02 36.87
CA MET A 126 -16.74 7.96 35.63
C MET A 126 -18.00 7.12 35.81
N ASP A 127 -19.08 7.53 35.15
CA ASP A 127 -20.32 6.76 35.11
C ASP A 127 -20.20 5.49 34.27
N ARG A 128 -19.42 5.57 33.19
CA ARG A 128 -19.22 4.52 32.19
C ARG A 128 -17.73 4.39 31.86
N PHE A 129 -17.32 3.25 31.31
CA PHE A 129 -15.92 3.02 30.92
C PHE A 129 -15.53 3.86 29.69
N LEU A 130 -14.86 4.99 29.93
CA LEU A 130 -14.37 5.90 28.89
C LEU A 130 -13.00 5.42 28.38
N VAL A 131 -13.00 4.71 27.26
CA VAL A 131 -11.83 3.92 26.82
C VAL A 131 -10.61 4.79 26.52
N GLU A 132 -10.82 5.96 25.92
CA GLU A 132 -9.71 6.84 25.51
C GLU A 132 -8.95 7.40 26.70
N LEU A 133 -9.65 7.71 27.81
CA LEU A 133 -9.02 8.26 29.01
C LEU A 133 -8.20 7.20 29.74
N VAL A 134 -8.73 5.98 29.85
CA VAL A 134 -8.04 4.89 30.54
C VAL A 134 -6.86 4.38 29.70
N ASP A 135 -7.02 4.21 28.39
CA ASP A 135 -5.90 3.82 27.51
C ASP A 135 -4.83 4.92 27.43
N TRP A 136 -5.23 6.20 27.45
CA TRP A 136 -4.26 7.29 27.55
C TRP A 136 -3.49 7.24 28.87
N ALA A 137 -4.18 7.06 30.00
CA ALA A 137 -3.52 6.90 31.30
C ALA A 137 -2.56 5.70 31.33
N LEU A 138 -2.94 4.57 30.71
CA LEU A 138 -2.07 3.39 30.60
C LEU A 138 -0.75 3.64 29.87
N ASN A 139 -0.72 4.61 28.94
CA ASN A 139 0.45 4.91 28.13
C ASN A 139 1.21 6.17 28.60
N HIS A 140 0.59 7.02 29.42
CA HIS A 140 1.16 8.34 29.79
C HIS A 140 1.25 8.60 31.30
N TRP A 141 0.56 7.83 32.15
CA TRP A 141 0.64 8.02 33.59
C TRP A 141 1.98 7.50 34.12
N ASP A 142 2.77 8.38 34.71
CA ASP A 142 3.98 8.03 35.44
C ASP A 142 3.61 7.80 36.91
N GLY A 143 3.40 6.55 37.32
CA GLY A 143 3.02 6.17 38.69
C GLY A 143 2.11 4.95 38.75
N GLN A 144 1.30 4.80 39.80
CA GLN A 144 0.36 3.68 39.94
C GLN A 144 -1.00 3.99 39.32
N LEU A 145 -1.50 3.12 38.46
CA LEU A 145 -2.87 3.16 37.92
C LEU A 145 -3.71 2.08 38.59
N LEU A 146 -4.81 2.48 39.23
CA LEU A 146 -5.82 1.60 39.81
C LEU A 146 -7.13 1.78 39.05
N VAL A 147 -7.78 0.69 38.66
CA VAL A 147 -9.14 0.73 38.09
C VAL A 147 -10.06 -0.13 38.94
N ALA A 148 -11.06 0.51 39.53
CA ALA A 148 -12.11 -0.13 40.29
C ALA A 148 -13.46 0.00 39.58
N ILE A 149 -14.22 -1.08 39.58
CA ILE A 149 -15.59 -1.13 39.07
C ILE A 149 -16.50 -1.55 40.20
N ASP A 150 -17.56 -0.78 40.46
CA ASP A 150 -18.50 -1.08 41.55
C ASP A 150 -17.74 -1.26 42.89
N ASN A 151 -16.80 -0.35 43.13
CA ASN A 151 -15.89 -0.31 44.29
C ASN A 151 -14.97 -1.54 44.48
N ARG A 152 -14.79 -2.37 43.45
CA ARG A 152 -13.83 -3.48 43.46
C ARG A 152 -12.69 -3.22 42.49
N ILE A 153 -11.46 -3.27 42.98
CA ILE A 153 -10.26 -3.16 42.14
C ILE A 153 -10.23 -4.36 41.20
N GLY A 154 -10.31 -4.09 39.90
CA GLY A 154 -10.18 -5.10 38.85
C GLY A 154 -8.85 -5.02 38.09
N PHE A 155 -8.14 -3.90 38.21
CA PHE A 155 -6.82 -3.70 37.64
C PHE A 155 -5.96 -2.78 38.51
N SER A 156 -4.69 -3.13 38.68
CA SER A 156 -3.69 -2.36 39.43
C SER A 156 -2.33 -2.59 38.80
N GLU A 157 -1.65 -1.53 38.38
CA GLU A 157 -0.32 -1.62 37.80
C GLU A 157 0.50 -0.37 38.10
N ARG A 158 1.81 -0.55 38.34
CA ARG A 158 2.77 0.54 38.41
C ARG A 158 3.36 0.78 37.01
N LEU A 159 3.02 1.91 36.40
CA LEU A 159 3.37 2.29 35.03
C LEU A 159 4.63 3.14 34.94
N GLY A 160 5.05 3.76 36.05
CA GLY A 160 6.22 4.62 36.10
C GLY A 160 6.87 4.71 37.49
N ASP A 161 7.83 5.61 37.61
CA ASP A 161 8.73 5.74 38.75
C ASP A 161 8.14 6.65 39.84
N GLU A 162 7.29 7.61 39.49
CA GLU A 162 6.68 8.51 40.48
C GLU A 162 5.76 7.74 41.46
N ASP A 163 5.73 8.17 42.73
CA ASP A 163 4.91 7.56 43.78
C ASP A 163 3.45 8.07 43.80
N ARG A 164 2.97 8.65 42.70
CA ARG A 164 1.59 9.14 42.57
C ARG A 164 0.63 8.06 42.09
N VAL A 165 -0.63 8.18 42.50
CA VAL A 165 -1.69 7.21 42.19
C VAL A 165 -2.79 7.88 41.36
N LEU A 166 -3.19 7.25 40.26
CA LEU A 166 -4.43 7.55 39.55
C LEU A 166 -5.45 6.45 39.84
N ALA A 167 -6.48 6.77 40.62
CA ALA A 167 -7.58 5.86 40.92
C ALA A 167 -8.78 6.14 40.01
N VAL A 168 -9.05 5.21 39.10
CA VAL A 168 -10.20 5.25 38.19
C VAL A 168 -11.36 4.47 38.81
N MET A 169 -12.45 5.16 39.06
CA MET A 169 -13.66 4.61 39.69
C MET A 169 -14.81 4.58 38.67
N ILE A 170 -15.24 3.38 38.28
CA ILE A 170 -16.32 3.17 37.31
C ILE A 170 -17.58 2.73 38.05
N SER A 171 -18.61 3.58 38.04
CA SER A 171 -19.78 3.39 38.90
C SER A 171 -20.85 2.44 38.34
N LYS A 172 -21.00 2.27 37.02
CA LYS A 172 -21.90 1.27 36.42
C LYS A 172 -21.12 0.12 35.77
N LYS A 173 -21.51 -1.13 36.07
CA LYS A 173 -21.13 -2.31 35.28
C LYS A 173 -21.83 -2.22 33.91
N GLY A 174 -21.17 -1.61 32.93
CA GLY A 174 -21.53 -1.82 31.54
C GLY A 174 -21.16 -3.24 31.11
N THR A 175 -21.91 -4.26 31.54
CA THR A 175 -21.84 -5.58 30.90
C THR A 175 -22.42 -5.46 29.49
N LYS A 176 -21.91 -6.26 28.54
CA LYS A 176 -22.37 -6.26 27.14
C LYS A 176 -23.88 -6.52 27.00
N GLU A 177 -24.54 -7.04 28.04
CA GLU A 177 -25.94 -7.49 28.04
C GLU A 177 -26.97 -6.43 28.50
N ALA A 178 -26.54 -5.27 29.00
CA ALA A 178 -27.49 -4.21 29.39
C ALA A 178 -27.97 -3.43 28.14
N MET A 179 -28.98 -3.97 27.46
CA MET A 179 -29.73 -3.30 26.39
C MET A 179 -30.86 -2.41 26.95
N GLY A 180 -31.04 -1.25 26.33
CA GLY A 180 -32.19 -0.37 26.49
C GLY A 180 -31.84 1.07 26.15
N ASP A 181 -32.46 1.59 25.09
CA ASP A 181 -32.36 2.96 24.60
C ASP A 181 -32.37 4.03 25.70
N GLU A 182 -31.24 4.67 25.97
CA GLU A 182 -31.20 6.01 26.57
C GLU A 182 -29.96 6.72 26.03
N HIS A 183 -30.15 7.90 25.46
CA HIS A 183 -29.11 8.76 24.91
C HIS A 183 -27.86 8.75 25.82
N ASP A 184 -26.71 8.40 25.24
CA ASP A 184 -25.41 8.16 25.89
C ASP A 184 -24.86 9.40 26.62
N LEU A 185 -25.54 9.82 27.68
CA LEU A 185 -25.03 10.81 28.61
C LEU A 185 -23.82 10.16 29.32
N ILE A 186 -22.68 10.83 29.17
CA ILE A 186 -21.42 10.50 29.83
C ILE A 186 -21.13 11.58 30.87
N SER A 187 -20.61 11.14 32.01
CA SER A 187 -20.19 12.03 33.07
C SER A 187 -18.95 11.52 33.76
N PHE A 188 -18.01 12.42 34.00
CA PHE A 188 -16.80 12.11 34.73
C PHE A 188 -16.33 13.30 35.57
N ARG A 189 -15.60 13.00 36.65
CA ARG A 189 -15.00 13.96 37.58
C ARG A 189 -13.54 13.60 37.79
N ILE A 190 -12.67 14.61 37.78
CA ILE A 190 -11.24 14.50 38.09
C ILE A 190 -10.96 15.41 39.30
N ALA A 191 -10.37 14.85 40.35
CA ALA A 191 -10.04 15.59 41.57
C ALA A 191 -8.80 15.00 42.25
N CYS A 192 -8.13 15.78 43.11
CA CYS A 192 -7.02 15.27 43.93
C CYS A 192 -7.54 14.44 45.12
N PHE A 193 -6.72 13.56 45.68
CA PHE A 193 -7.05 12.86 46.92
C PHE A 193 -7.15 13.86 48.09
N ILE A 194 -8.17 13.73 48.93
CA ILE A 194 -8.24 14.46 50.21
C ILE A 194 -7.24 13.86 51.21
N ASP A 195 -7.13 12.53 51.24
CA ASP A 195 -6.22 11.77 52.10
C ASP A 195 -5.73 10.53 51.34
N GLN A 196 -4.41 10.32 51.34
CA GLN A 196 -3.77 9.20 50.66
C GLN A 196 -3.93 7.86 51.40
N ASN A 197 -4.40 7.89 52.66
CA ASN A 197 -4.55 6.71 53.51
C ASN A 197 -5.96 6.09 53.52
N THR A 198 -6.94 6.73 52.85
CA THR A 198 -8.32 6.26 52.79
C THR A 198 -8.63 5.60 51.45
N PHE A 199 -9.21 4.38 51.48
CA PHE A 199 -9.64 3.65 50.29
C PHE A 199 -11.13 3.24 50.39
N PRO A 200 -11.98 3.55 49.38
CA PRO A 200 -11.66 4.28 48.15
C PRO A 200 -11.31 5.75 48.41
N PRO A 201 -10.41 6.34 47.61
CA PRO A 201 -9.94 7.71 47.82
C PRO A 201 -11.08 8.72 47.67
N GLN A 202 -11.17 9.66 48.61
CA GLN A 202 -12.18 10.72 48.56
C GLN A 202 -11.70 11.89 47.70
N PRO A 203 -12.48 12.36 46.70
CA PRO A 203 -12.09 13.45 45.81
C PRO A 203 -12.20 14.81 46.50
N SER A 204 -11.18 15.66 46.36
CA SER A 204 -11.18 17.03 46.87
C SER A 204 -12.21 17.92 46.14
N GLU A 205 -12.67 18.97 46.80
CA GLU A 205 -13.48 20.03 46.20
C GLU A 205 -12.69 21.34 46.11
N PRO A 206 -12.72 22.05 44.95
CA PRO A 206 -13.44 21.73 43.71
C PRO A 206 -12.64 20.82 42.76
N GLY A 207 -13.30 19.80 42.20
CA GLY A 207 -12.77 18.97 41.11
C GLY A 207 -13.29 19.39 39.73
N PHE A 208 -12.58 19.03 38.66
CA PHE A 208 -13.09 19.19 37.29
C PHE A 208 -14.23 18.19 37.05
N THR A 209 -15.39 18.67 36.57
CA THR A 209 -16.54 17.81 36.27
C THR A 209 -17.02 18.06 34.85
N HIS A 210 -17.27 16.99 34.11
CA HIS A 210 -17.88 17.01 32.79
C HIS A 210 -19.20 16.24 32.80
N LYS A 211 -20.23 16.81 32.17
CA LYS A 211 -21.49 16.14 31.84
C LYS A 211 -21.86 16.51 30.41
N GLY A 212 -22.02 15.51 29.56
CA GLY A 212 -22.31 15.73 28.14
C GLY A 212 -22.78 14.46 27.46
N PHE A 213 -23.10 14.56 26.18
CA PHE A 213 -23.40 13.39 25.36
C PHE A 213 -22.10 12.80 24.81
N SER A 214 -22.07 11.47 24.64
CA SER A 214 -21.07 10.84 23.79
C SER A 214 -21.11 11.49 22.41
N ASP A 215 -19.98 11.58 21.73
CA ASP A 215 -19.95 12.19 20.41
C ASP A 215 -20.90 11.45 19.43
N PRO A 216 -21.90 12.13 18.85
CA PRO A 216 -22.94 11.51 18.02
C PRO A 216 -22.39 10.94 16.71
N ARG A 217 -21.16 11.29 16.31
CA ARG A 217 -20.45 10.69 15.16
C ARG A 217 -20.05 9.22 15.40
N LEU A 218 -20.12 8.77 16.65
CA LEU A 218 -19.53 7.52 17.12
C LEU A 218 -20.44 6.30 17.00
N GLN A 219 -21.70 6.45 16.60
CA GLN A 219 -22.60 5.32 16.37
C GLN A 219 -22.49 4.72 14.95
N GLN A 220 -21.70 5.34 14.05
CA GLN A 220 -21.62 4.93 12.63
C GLN A 220 -20.20 4.86 12.02
N ASN A 221 -19.14 5.33 12.69
CA ASN A 221 -17.79 5.42 12.10
C ASN A 221 -16.70 4.70 12.93
N ASP A 222 -16.85 3.39 13.12
CA ASP A 222 -15.85 2.50 13.76
C ASP A 222 -14.71 2.11 12.80
N HIS A 223 -14.07 3.07 12.15
CA HIS A 223 -12.88 2.80 11.33
C HIS A 223 -11.64 3.29 12.07
N PRO A 224 -11.07 2.47 12.98
CA PRO A 224 -9.79 2.80 13.58
C PRO A 224 -8.79 3.04 12.46
N ALA A 225 -7.94 4.04 12.62
CA ALA A 225 -6.95 4.37 11.61
C ALA A 225 -5.71 3.46 11.66
N TYR A 226 -5.75 2.46 12.55
CA TYR A 226 -4.81 1.34 12.62
C TYR A 226 -4.92 0.46 11.40
N ARG A 227 -3.80 -0.14 11.01
CA ARG A 227 -3.77 -1.13 9.95
C ARG A 227 -4.70 -2.29 10.31
N SER A 228 -5.42 -2.80 9.32
CA SER A 228 -6.29 -3.95 9.48
C SER A 228 -5.63 -5.19 8.91
N ALA A 229 -5.89 -6.34 9.53
CA ALA A 229 -5.54 -7.62 8.94
C ALA A 229 -6.22 -7.78 7.58
N LEU A 230 -5.63 -8.58 6.69
CA LEU A 230 -6.29 -8.97 5.45
C LEU A 230 -7.68 -9.55 5.74
N TYR A 231 -8.66 -9.14 4.95
CA TYR A 231 -10.09 -9.46 5.08
C TYR A 231 -10.81 -9.01 6.37
N ASP A 232 -10.20 -8.21 7.27
CA ASP A 232 -10.93 -7.45 8.30
C ASP A 232 -11.60 -6.22 7.67
N ILE A 233 -12.61 -6.49 6.84
CA ILE A 233 -13.30 -5.47 6.04
C ILE A 233 -14.30 -4.72 6.91
N LYS A 234 -14.13 -3.40 6.92
CA LYS A 234 -15.04 -2.47 7.56
C LYS A 234 -15.51 -1.50 6.49
N ASN A 235 -16.77 -1.62 6.11
CA ASN A 235 -17.35 -0.84 5.02
C ASN A 235 -17.88 0.50 5.54
N PRO A 236 -17.26 1.63 5.16
CA PRO A 236 -17.62 2.94 5.70
C PRO A 236 -18.94 3.51 5.18
N LEU A 237 -19.59 2.83 4.25
CA LEU A 237 -20.91 3.22 3.76
C LEU A 237 -22.03 2.60 4.61
N GLU A 238 -21.70 1.69 5.52
CA GLU A 238 -22.67 1.12 6.45
C GLU A 238 -23.12 2.14 7.49
N THR A 239 -24.42 2.22 7.71
CA THR A 239 -25.04 3.08 8.74
C THR A 239 -26.11 2.29 9.47
N LEU A 240 -26.60 2.77 10.62
CA LEU A 240 -27.64 2.08 11.41
C LEU A 240 -28.86 1.63 10.58
N ASN A 241 -29.22 2.39 9.54
CA ASN A 241 -30.37 2.14 8.69
C ASN A 241 -30.01 1.52 7.33
N CYS A 242 -28.72 1.32 7.05
CA CYS A 242 -28.23 0.80 5.77
C CYS A 242 -26.99 -0.07 6.01
N THR A 243 -27.22 -1.34 6.33
CA THR A 243 -26.17 -2.35 6.59
C THR A 243 -26.45 -3.62 5.81
N LEU A 244 -25.40 -4.37 5.44
CA LEU A 244 -25.57 -5.69 4.82
C LEU A 244 -25.93 -6.74 5.88
N ASN A 245 -26.92 -7.57 5.56
CA ASN A 245 -27.23 -8.75 6.37
C ASN A 245 -26.21 -9.89 6.13
N SER A 246 -26.26 -10.95 6.93
CA SER A 246 -25.30 -12.06 6.83
C SER A 246 -25.31 -12.77 5.47
N THR A 247 -26.48 -12.90 4.85
CA THR A 247 -26.64 -13.49 3.50
C THR A 247 -25.97 -12.61 2.45
N GLU A 248 -26.20 -11.30 2.50
CA GLU A 248 -25.62 -10.32 1.59
C GLU A 248 -24.10 -10.23 1.72
N ARG A 249 -23.55 -10.22 2.95
CA ARG A 249 -22.09 -10.24 3.15
C ARG A 249 -21.45 -11.50 2.61
N LYS A 250 -22.04 -12.66 2.90
CA LYS A 250 -21.57 -13.93 2.35
C LYS A 250 -21.63 -13.94 0.83
N ARG A 251 -22.68 -13.34 0.25
CA ARG A 251 -22.81 -13.17 -1.20
C ARG A 251 -21.71 -12.26 -1.74
N ALA A 252 -21.46 -11.11 -1.13
CA ALA A 252 -20.39 -10.19 -1.53
C ALA A 252 -19.02 -10.90 -1.55
N GLU A 253 -18.70 -11.62 -0.47
CA GLU A 253 -17.45 -12.40 -0.37
C GLU A 253 -17.38 -13.49 -1.46
N THR A 254 -18.49 -14.20 -1.70
CA THR A 254 -18.55 -15.26 -2.73
C THR A 254 -18.36 -14.68 -4.14
N GLN A 255 -18.98 -13.53 -4.45
CA GLN A 255 -18.84 -12.89 -5.76
C GLN A 255 -17.42 -12.36 -5.96
N ALA A 256 -16.83 -11.73 -4.93
CA ALA A 256 -15.44 -11.32 -4.97
C ALA A 256 -14.50 -12.52 -5.18
N GLN A 257 -14.77 -13.68 -4.55
CA GLN A 257 -14.00 -14.90 -4.78
C GLN A 257 -14.06 -15.34 -6.25
N ILE A 258 -15.23 -15.27 -6.91
CA ILE A 258 -15.39 -15.62 -8.33
C ILE A 258 -14.59 -14.66 -9.20
N ILE A 259 -14.72 -13.35 -8.96
CA ILE A 259 -13.98 -12.32 -9.71
C ILE A 259 -12.47 -12.53 -9.58
N VAL A 260 -11.98 -12.76 -8.37
CA VAL A 260 -10.54 -13.02 -8.15
C VAL A 260 -10.12 -14.30 -8.88
N ARG A 261 -10.93 -15.38 -8.80
CA ARG A 261 -10.64 -16.63 -9.51
C ARG A 261 -10.59 -16.41 -11.02
N SER A 262 -11.55 -15.67 -11.57
CA SER A 262 -11.63 -15.44 -13.01
C SER A 262 -10.42 -14.66 -13.52
N ILE A 263 -9.84 -13.76 -12.73
CA ILE A 263 -8.63 -12.99 -13.08
C ILE A 263 -7.36 -13.85 -12.94
N VAL A 264 -7.15 -14.53 -11.81
CA VAL A 264 -5.89 -15.26 -11.57
C VAL A 264 -5.74 -16.49 -12.46
N GLU A 265 -6.84 -17.05 -12.94
CA GLU A 265 -6.84 -18.18 -13.88
C GLU A 265 -6.81 -17.74 -15.36
N LEU A 266 -6.77 -16.44 -15.66
CA LEU A 266 -6.65 -15.97 -17.05
C LEU A 266 -5.37 -16.51 -17.68
N PRO A 267 -5.45 -17.11 -18.89
CA PRO A 267 -4.27 -17.42 -19.67
C PRO A 267 -3.69 -16.11 -20.21
N VAL A 268 -2.41 -15.87 -19.93
CA VAL A 268 -1.77 -14.59 -20.23
C VAL A 268 -0.41 -14.75 -20.87
N ARG A 269 -0.02 -13.79 -21.69
CA ARG A 269 1.34 -13.64 -22.22
C ARG A 269 1.89 -12.24 -21.92
N PRO A 270 3.20 -12.07 -21.73
CA PRO A 270 3.80 -10.75 -21.61
C PRO A 270 3.47 -9.85 -22.81
N ALA A 271 3.10 -8.60 -22.55
CA ALA A 271 2.95 -7.59 -23.59
C ALA A 271 4.33 -7.06 -24.02
N ALA A 272 4.51 -6.78 -25.32
CA ALA A 272 5.77 -6.33 -25.89
C ALA A 272 6.04 -4.84 -25.63
N GLU A 273 5.01 -4.00 -25.71
CA GLU A 273 5.15 -2.53 -25.73
C GLU A 273 5.03 -1.86 -24.35
N GLU A 274 4.48 -2.55 -23.35
CA GLU A 274 4.31 -2.01 -21.99
C GLU A 274 4.52 -3.09 -20.94
N LEU A 275 4.78 -2.69 -19.68
CA LEU A 275 4.88 -3.62 -18.58
C LEU A 275 3.47 -4.12 -18.19
N ALA A 276 2.99 -5.09 -18.96
CA ALA A 276 1.67 -5.68 -18.80
C ALA A 276 1.63 -7.14 -19.23
N PHE A 277 0.50 -7.79 -18.94
CA PHE A 277 0.13 -9.07 -19.49
C PHE A 277 -1.09 -8.93 -20.37
N GLN A 278 -1.02 -9.45 -21.60
CA GLN A 278 -2.18 -9.56 -22.48
C GLN A 278 -2.88 -10.89 -22.24
N ILE A 279 -4.20 -10.85 -22.16
CA ILE A 279 -5.03 -12.06 -22.12
C ILE A 279 -4.91 -12.76 -23.46
N ASP A 280 -4.47 -14.02 -23.43
CA ASP A 280 -4.32 -14.84 -24.63
C ASP A 280 -4.80 -16.25 -24.34
N ALA A 281 -5.92 -16.63 -24.94
CA ALA A 281 -6.52 -17.95 -24.79
C ALA A 281 -5.60 -19.11 -25.22
N LYS A 282 -4.56 -18.83 -26.03
CA LYS A 282 -3.56 -19.82 -26.44
C LYS A 282 -2.40 -19.96 -25.45
N SER A 283 -2.26 -19.05 -24.50
CA SER A 283 -1.20 -19.14 -23.50
C SER A 283 -1.44 -20.32 -22.56
N LEU A 284 -0.38 -21.09 -22.32
CA LEU A 284 -0.38 -22.18 -21.33
C LEU A 284 -0.10 -21.68 -19.91
N THR A 285 0.30 -20.41 -19.76
CA THR A 285 0.68 -19.85 -18.46
C THR A 285 -0.46 -18.99 -17.91
N PRO A 286 -1.11 -19.43 -16.82
CA PRO A 286 -2.13 -18.62 -16.17
C PRO A 286 -1.49 -17.46 -15.38
N TYR A 287 -2.24 -16.38 -15.17
CA TYR A 287 -1.76 -15.20 -14.44
C TYR A 287 -1.25 -15.53 -13.03
N ARG A 288 -1.86 -16.51 -12.34
CA ARG A 288 -1.42 -17.00 -11.03
C ARG A 288 0.03 -17.47 -10.97
N TRP A 289 0.62 -17.91 -12.08
CA TRP A 289 2.03 -18.32 -12.11
C TRP A 289 2.97 -17.14 -11.85
N TRP A 290 2.56 -15.95 -12.26
CA TRP A 290 3.31 -14.71 -12.08
C TRP A 290 3.15 -14.10 -10.69
N LEU A 291 2.04 -14.38 -10.01
CA LEU A 291 1.69 -13.77 -8.72
C LEU A 291 2.55 -14.30 -7.58
N LYS A 292 3.02 -13.39 -6.72
CA LYS A 292 3.86 -13.72 -5.56
C LYS A 292 3.20 -14.66 -4.56
N LYS A 293 1.89 -14.51 -4.35
CA LYS A 293 1.10 -15.39 -3.47
C LYS A 293 -0.20 -15.78 -4.14
N PHE A 294 -0.73 -16.93 -3.75
CA PHE A 294 -2.08 -17.34 -4.09
C PHE A 294 -3.06 -16.83 -3.01
N PRO A 295 -4.06 -15.99 -3.36
CA PRO A 295 -4.94 -15.37 -2.37
C PRO A 295 -5.71 -16.37 -1.50
N THR A 296 -5.79 -16.11 -0.21
CA THR A 296 -6.47 -16.98 0.76
C THR A 296 -7.98 -16.97 0.57
N ILE A 297 -8.57 -15.90 0.02
CA ILE A 297 -10.00 -15.91 -0.36
C ILE A 297 -10.33 -17.08 -1.29
N LEU A 298 -9.42 -17.50 -2.16
CA LEU A 298 -9.64 -18.60 -3.11
C LEU A 298 -9.60 -19.99 -2.44
N GLN A 299 -9.04 -20.08 -1.24
CA GLN A 299 -8.96 -21.31 -0.45
C GLN A 299 -10.21 -21.53 0.42
N LYS A 300 -11.06 -20.50 0.55
CA LYS A 300 -12.31 -20.59 1.32
C LYS A 300 -13.35 -21.44 0.57
N ASN A 301 -14.00 -22.37 1.27
CA ASN A 301 -15.10 -23.17 0.75
C ASN A 301 -16.42 -22.37 0.75
N LEU A 302 -16.52 -21.33 -0.09
CA LEU A 302 -17.69 -20.44 -0.13
C LEU A 302 -18.78 -20.93 -1.11
N GLN A 303 -18.43 -21.80 -2.05
CA GLN A 303 -19.33 -22.32 -3.08
C GLN A 303 -19.60 -23.81 -2.93
N LYS A 304 -20.80 -24.25 -3.32
CA LYS A 304 -21.14 -25.69 -3.45
C LYS A 304 -20.72 -26.27 -4.81
N THR A 305 -20.58 -25.43 -5.83
CA THR A 305 -20.21 -25.80 -7.20
C THR A 305 -19.10 -24.88 -7.68
N LYS A 306 -18.00 -25.44 -8.22
CA LYS A 306 -16.95 -24.67 -8.89
C LYS A 306 -17.53 -24.18 -10.21
N GLU A 307 -18.00 -22.94 -10.26
CA GLU A 307 -18.30 -22.29 -11.53
C GLU A 307 -17.00 -22.11 -12.32
N GLU A 308 -17.03 -22.45 -13.62
CA GLU A 308 -15.87 -22.28 -14.49
C GLU A 308 -15.61 -20.77 -14.70
N PRO A 309 -14.35 -20.32 -14.61
CA PRO A 309 -14.00 -18.92 -14.84
C PRO A 309 -14.41 -18.53 -16.26
N ARG A 310 -15.28 -17.52 -16.39
CA ARG A 310 -15.67 -16.97 -17.69
C ARG A 310 -14.61 -15.99 -18.17
N ILE A 311 -14.17 -16.14 -19.42
CA ILE A 311 -13.30 -15.17 -20.08
C ILE A 311 -14.18 -13.99 -20.47
N LEU A 312 -14.07 -12.87 -19.74
CA LEU A 312 -14.96 -11.70 -19.81
C LEU A 312 -14.67 -10.74 -20.99
N TYR A 313 -14.00 -11.23 -22.04
CA TYR A 313 -13.71 -10.41 -23.22
C TYR A 313 -14.79 -10.59 -24.28
N GLU A 314 -15.78 -9.69 -24.29
CA GLU A 314 -16.53 -9.40 -25.51
C GLU A 314 -15.94 -8.11 -26.09
N ALA A 315 -15.23 -8.21 -27.22
CA ALA A 315 -14.84 -7.07 -28.04
C ALA A 315 -16.12 -6.41 -28.62
N GLY A 316 -16.86 -5.70 -27.79
CA GLY A 316 -18.00 -4.91 -28.19
C GLY A 316 -17.54 -3.54 -28.68
N ASN A 317 -17.64 -3.31 -29.99
CA ASN A 317 -17.73 -1.97 -30.55
C ASN A 317 -18.94 -1.25 -29.92
N ASP A 318 -18.73 -0.50 -28.85
CA ASP A 318 -19.42 0.74 -28.50
C ASP A 318 -18.95 1.20 -27.11
N SER A 319 -18.85 2.52 -26.94
CA SER A 319 -18.45 3.26 -25.73
C SER A 319 -18.38 2.45 -24.43
N ALA A 320 -17.21 2.43 -23.79
CA ALA A 320 -16.95 1.72 -22.53
C ALA A 320 -18.15 1.75 -21.56
N PRO A 321 -18.58 0.60 -21.00
CA PRO A 321 -19.72 0.56 -20.10
C PRO A 321 -19.52 1.54 -18.94
N ARG A 322 -20.54 2.36 -18.66
CA ARG A 322 -20.48 3.42 -17.62
C ARG A 322 -20.19 2.90 -16.21
N HIS A 323 -20.32 1.59 -15.97
CA HIS A 323 -20.14 0.96 -14.67
C HIS A 323 -19.57 -0.46 -14.86
N VAL A 324 -18.56 -0.84 -14.07
CA VAL A 324 -17.87 -2.14 -14.20
C VAL A 324 -18.80 -3.35 -14.09
N ALA A 325 -19.89 -3.23 -13.33
CA ALA A 325 -20.88 -4.29 -13.18
C ALA A 325 -21.43 -4.82 -14.52
N PHE A 326 -21.51 -4.00 -15.58
CA PHE A 326 -21.95 -4.47 -16.89
C PHE A 326 -20.97 -5.45 -17.54
N SER A 327 -19.69 -5.41 -17.17
CA SER A 327 -18.65 -6.32 -17.63
C SER A 327 -18.45 -7.53 -16.72
N TYR A 328 -18.96 -7.50 -15.49
CA TYR A 328 -18.78 -8.55 -14.48
C TYR A 328 -20.15 -8.99 -13.91
N PRO A 329 -20.74 -10.07 -14.43
CA PRO A 329 -22.03 -10.60 -13.98
C PRO A 329 -22.09 -10.91 -12.48
N GLU A 330 -20.95 -11.25 -11.88
CA GLU A 330 -20.78 -11.52 -10.45
C GLU A 330 -21.14 -10.29 -9.62
N ILE A 331 -20.71 -9.10 -10.08
CA ILE A 331 -21.04 -7.82 -9.45
C ILE A 331 -22.55 -7.57 -9.59
N MET A 332 -23.11 -7.77 -10.79
CA MET A 332 -24.56 -7.62 -11.00
C MET A 332 -25.37 -8.52 -10.09
N THR A 333 -24.96 -9.78 -9.96
CA THR A 333 -25.63 -10.79 -9.12
C THR A 333 -25.59 -10.40 -7.63
N GLY A 334 -24.47 -9.83 -7.17
CA GLY A 334 -24.37 -9.27 -5.82
C GLY A 334 -25.31 -8.07 -5.63
N LEU A 335 -25.32 -7.15 -6.60
CA LEU A 335 -26.15 -5.95 -6.57
C LEU A 335 -27.65 -6.25 -6.63
N GLU A 336 -28.09 -7.25 -7.41
CA GLU A 336 -29.50 -7.66 -7.50
C GLU A 336 -30.05 -8.10 -6.13
N LEU A 337 -29.26 -8.81 -5.33
CA LEU A 337 -29.67 -9.20 -3.98
C LEU A 337 -29.88 -7.98 -3.06
N ALA A 338 -28.97 -7.00 -3.13
CA ALA A 338 -29.09 -5.76 -2.35
C ALA A 338 -30.22 -4.85 -2.88
N PHE A 339 -30.48 -4.89 -4.19
CA PHE A 339 -31.48 -4.08 -4.86
C PHE A 339 -32.90 -4.36 -4.34
N GLU A 340 -33.23 -5.62 -4.10
CA GLU A 340 -34.54 -6.04 -3.58
C GLU A 340 -34.88 -5.42 -2.22
N ARG A 341 -33.88 -5.25 -1.35
CA ARG A 341 -34.03 -4.67 0.00
C ARG A 341 -33.75 -3.17 0.07
N CYS A 342 -33.24 -2.56 -1.00
CA CYS A 342 -32.88 -1.13 -1.03
C CYS A 342 -34.09 -0.23 -0.74
N GLN A 343 -34.04 0.56 0.34
CA GLN A 343 -35.13 1.46 0.73
C GLN A 343 -34.94 2.93 0.33
N CYS A 344 -33.79 3.30 -0.27
CA CYS A 344 -33.54 4.69 -0.67
C CYS A 344 -34.31 5.14 -1.94
N GLY A 345 -35.18 4.28 -2.49
CA GLY A 345 -35.95 4.53 -3.71
C GLY A 345 -35.24 4.11 -5.00
N CYS A 346 -34.02 3.58 -4.90
CA CYS A 346 -33.23 3.08 -6.03
C CYS A 346 -33.94 1.93 -6.78
N ASN A 347 -34.81 1.20 -6.07
CA ASN A 347 -35.58 0.07 -6.57
C ASN A 347 -36.81 0.43 -7.42
N LYS A 348 -37.12 1.72 -7.58
CA LYS A 348 -38.26 2.18 -8.39
C LYS A 348 -37.98 2.17 -9.90
N SER A 349 -36.74 1.97 -10.32
CA SER A 349 -36.31 1.86 -11.72
C SER A 349 -35.53 0.58 -11.93
N PRO A 350 -35.49 0.00 -13.14
CA PRO A 350 -34.68 -1.19 -13.42
C PRO A 350 -33.22 -0.97 -13.00
N LEU A 351 -32.60 -1.98 -12.36
CA LEU A 351 -31.23 -1.89 -11.83
C LEU A 351 -30.23 -1.33 -12.86
N LYS A 352 -30.30 -1.78 -14.12
CA LYS A 352 -29.44 -1.27 -15.21
C LYS A 352 -29.53 0.25 -15.40
N LYS A 353 -30.72 0.85 -15.24
CA LYS A 353 -30.91 2.29 -15.34
C LYS A 353 -30.36 3.01 -14.11
N THR A 354 -30.55 2.43 -12.92
CA THR A 354 -30.04 2.95 -11.65
C THR A 354 -28.51 3.00 -11.61
N LEU A 355 -27.83 1.96 -12.12
CA LEU A 355 -26.36 1.92 -12.22
C LEU A 355 -25.79 2.92 -13.24
N GLY A 356 -26.63 3.46 -14.13
CA GLY A 356 -26.26 4.57 -15.02
C GLY A 356 -26.23 5.93 -14.34
N THR A 357 -26.60 6.02 -13.06
CA THR A 357 -26.58 7.23 -12.23
C THR A 357 -25.65 7.05 -11.04
N LYS A 358 -25.07 8.14 -10.51
CA LYS A 358 -24.20 8.08 -9.33
C LYS A 358 -25.00 7.57 -8.13
N LEU A 359 -24.51 6.51 -7.48
CA LEU A 359 -25.12 5.97 -6.27
C LEU A 359 -24.70 6.81 -5.05
N ASP A 360 -25.65 7.14 -4.18
CA ASP A 360 -25.40 7.97 -2.99
C ASP A 360 -24.83 7.16 -1.81
N SER A 361 -24.16 7.87 -0.88
CA SER A 361 -23.82 7.36 0.44
C SER A 361 -25.11 7.17 1.26
N GLY A 362 -25.46 5.93 1.57
CA GLY A 362 -26.76 5.56 2.16
C GLY A 362 -27.62 4.66 1.27
N CYS A 363 -27.16 4.35 0.05
CA CYS A 363 -27.76 3.32 -0.79
C CYS A 363 -27.16 1.94 -0.49
N LEU A 364 -28.01 0.92 -0.29
CA LEU A 364 -27.57 -0.45 -0.03
C LEU A 364 -26.77 -1.05 -1.19
N LEU A 365 -27.01 -0.57 -2.42
CA LEU A 365 -26.20 -0.94 -3.59
C LEU A 365 -24.76 -0.44 -3.47
N SER A 366 -24.55 0.80 -3.01
CA SER A 366 -23.20 1.34 -2.79
C SER A 366 -22.46 0.54 -1.72
N VAL A 367 -23.17 0.17 -0.65
CA VAL A 367 -22.61 -0.69 0.41
C VAL A 367 -22.20 -2.05 -0.16
N MET A 368 -23.11 -2.73 -0.86
CA MET A 368 -22.84 -4.04 -1.48
C MET A 368 -21.69 -3.98 -2.49
N PHE A 369 -21.66 -2.95 -3.34
CA PHE A 369 -20.59 -2.74 -4.31
C PHE A 369 -19.24 -2.58 -3.62
N LEU A 370 -19.15 -1.66 -2.65
CA LEU A 370 -17.91 -1.40 -1.93
C LEU A 370 -17.45 -2.64 -1.15
N GLU A 371 -18.35 -3.41 -0.55
CA GLU A 371 -18.01 -4.67 0.13
C GLU A 371 -17.30 -5.64 -0.83
N MET A 372 -17.86 -5.86 -2.01
CA MET A 372 -17.25 -6.72 -3.04
C MET A 372 -15.90 -6.18 -3.49
N MET A 373 -15.80 -4.87 -3.75
CA MET A 373 -14.54 -4.25 -4.19
C MET A 373 -13.46 -4.36 -3.12
N LEU A 374 -13.79 -4.17 -1.84
CA LEU A 374 -12.82 -4.34 -0.74
C LEU A 374 -12.32 -5.78 -0.65
N HIS A 375 -13.19 -6.79 -0.80
CA HIS A 375 -12.73 -8.18 -0.86
C HIS A 375 -11.77 -8.45 -2.03
N VAL A 376 -12.06 -7.90 -3.21
CA VAL A 376 -11.16 -8.00 -4.38
C VAL A 376 -9.85 -7.26 -4.12
N ALA A 377 -9.90 -6.05 -3.56
CA ALA A 377 -8.72 -5.26 -3.24
C ALA A 377 -7.77 -6.00 -2.28
N HIS A 378 -8.30 -6.53 -1.18
CA HIS A 378 -7.51 -7.30 -0.22
C HIS A 378 -6.88 -8.54 -0.87
N ALA A 379 -7.63 -9.24 -1.72
CA ALA A 379 -7.11 -10.41 -2.43
C ALA A 379 -6.01 -10.07 -3.44
N MET A 380 -6.16 -8.99 -4.21
CA MET A 380 -5.14 -8.56 -5.16
C MET A 380 -3.91 -7.97 -4.47
N ALA A 381 -4.08 -7.30 -3.33
CA ALA A 381 -2.98 -6.86 -2.47
C ALA A 381 -2.23 -8.05 -1.86
N GLU A 382 -2.96 -9.06 -1.35
CA GLU A 382 -2.37 -10.29 -0.83
C GLU A 382 -1.62 -11.06 -1.93
N ALA A 383 -2.19 -11.18 -3.14
CA ALA A 383 -1.53 -11.79 -4.30
C ALA A 383 -0.19 -11.13 -4.61
N ALA A 384 -0.10 -9.81 -4.44
CA ALA A 384 1.12 -9.04 -4.61
C ALA A 384 2.11 -9.22 -3.45
N GLY A 385 1.68 -9.74 -2.31
CA GLY A 385 2.51 -9.98 -1.13
C GLY A 385 2.23 -9.08 0.07
N ALA A 386 1.17 -8.27 0.06
CA ALA A 386 0.74 -7.52 1.25
C ALA A 386 0.47 -8.45 2.44
N GLN A 387 0.68 -7.93 3.66
CA GLN A 387 0.43 -8.66 4.91
C GLN A 387 -0.79 -8.11 5.66
N ASP A 388 -1.07 -6.83 5.46
CA ASP A 388 -2.11 -6.05 6.10
C ASP A 388 -2.56 -4.92 5.15
N ILE A 389 -3.55 -4.14 5.58
CA ILE A 389 -4.14 -3.03 4.82
C ILE A 389 -4.07 -1.77 5.66
N SER A 390 -3.70 -0.66 5.03
CA SER A 390 -3.69 0.65 5.69
C SER A 390 -5.10 1.20 5.85
N ASN A 391 -5.34 1.89 6.97
CA ASN A 391 -6.52 2.73 7.19
C ASN A 391 -6.14 4.21 7.42
N LEU A 392 -5.06 4.68 6.77
CA LEU A 392 -4.47 6.01 6.96
C LEU A 392 -5.50 7.16 6.98
N ARG A 393 -6.56 7.10 6.16
CA ARG A 393 -7.59 8.13 6.06
C ARG A 393 -8.98 7.60 6.43
N GLY A 394 -9.04 6.55 7.25
CA GLY A 394 -10.27 5.91 7.70
C GLY A 394 -11.17 5.53 6.53
N ALA A 395 -12.44 5.95 6.60
CA ALA A 395 -13.46 5.71 5.58
C ALA A 395 -13.00 6.05 4.14
N ARG A 396 -12.25 7.14 3.97
CA ARG A 396 -11.80 7.59 2.65
C ARG A 396 -10.82 6.61 2.01
N THR A 397 -9.99 5.93 2.80
CA THR A 397 -9.07 4.90 2.29
C THR A 397 -9.83 3.74 1.66
N ALA A 398 -10.89 3.26 2.31
CA ALA A 398 -11.70 2.16 1.78
C ALA A 398 -12.43 2.53 0.48
N ILE A 399 -13.01 3.74 0.40
CA ILE A 399 -13.69 4.21 -0.82
C ILE A 399 -12.71 4.29 -1.99
N GLU A 400 -11.56 4.95 -1.80
CA GLU A 400 -10.57 5.13 -2.86
C GLU A 400 -9.88 3.80 -3.26
N LEU A 401 -9.86 2.82 -2.35
CA LEU A 401 -9.43 1.46 -2.65
C LEU A 401 -10.48 0.71 -3.50
N GLY A 402 -11.77 0.93 -3.24
CA GLY A 402 -12.85 0.47 -4.09
C GLY A 402 -12.75 1.03 -5.51
N ASP A 403 -12.50 2.34 -5.64
CA ASP A 403 -12.28 3.00 -6.95
C ASP A 403 -11.05 2.43 -7.69
N ALA A 404 -10.00 2.05 -6.94
CA ALA A 404 -8.81 1.43 -7.54
C ALA A 404 -9.13 0.06 -8.16
N VAL A 405 -10.00 -0.73 -7.52
CA VAL A 405 -10.47 -2.01 -8.06
C VAL A 405 -11.37 -1.78 -9.27
N ASP A 406 -12.30 -0.83 -9.20
CA ASP A 406 -13.16 -0.46 -10.33
C ASP A 406 -12.33 -0.11 -11.58
N LYS A 407 -11.29 0.71 -11.41
CA LYS A 407 -10.33 1.06 -12.49
C LYS A 407 -9.55 -0.17 -12.99
N PHE A 408 -9.09 -1.03 -12.09
CA PHE A 408 -8.37 -2.26 -12.44
C PHE A 408 -9.21 -3.22 -13.27
N LEU A 409 -10.42 -3.52 -12.80
CA LEU A 409 -11.38 -4.40 -13.47
C LEU A 409 -11.83 -3.81 -14.82
N SER A 410 -12.05 -2.50 -14.89
CA SER A 410 -12.42 -1.81 -16.12
C SER A 410 -11.33 -1.88 -17.19
N ILE A 411 -10.05 -1.74 -16.82
CA ILE A 411 -8.94 -1.87 -17.78
C ILE A 411 -8.83 -3.30 -18.31
N ILE A 412 -9.00 -4.31 -17.46
CA ILE A 412 -9.02 -5.71 -17.89
C ILE A 412 -10.16 -5.95 -18.88
N ALA A 413 -11.37 -5.50 -18.54
CA ALA A 413 -12.56 -5.73 -19.37
C ALA A 413 -12.50 -4.99 -20.72
N THR A 414 -11.99 -3.76 -20.74
CA THR A 414 -11.99 -2.92 -21.96
C THR A 414 -10.77 -3.16 -22.85
N SER A 415 -9.60 -3.40 -22.25
CA SER A 415 -8.33 -3.46 -22.98
C SER A 415 -7.76 -4.88 -23.08
N GLY A 416 -8.33 -5.86 -22.37
CA GLY A 416 -7.82 -7.23 -22.38
C GLY A 416 -6.39 -7.36 -21.82
N VAL A 417 -5.95 -6.41 -20.98
CA VAL A 417 -4.60 -6.36 -20.42
C VAL A 417 -4.61 -6.14 -18.92
N ILE A 418 -3.64 -6.76 -18.24
CA ILE A 418 -3.33 -6.55 -16.83
C ILE A 418 -2.06 -5.70 -16.75
N ARG A 419 -2.23 -4.38 -16.58
CA ARG A 419 -1.12 -3.41 -16.56
C ARG A 419 -0.45 -3.33 -15.19
N TRP A 420 0.88 -3.25 -15.17
CA TRP A 420 1.67 -3.04 -13.95
C TRP A 420 1.25 -1.77 -13.24
N ALA A 421 1.27 -0.62 -13.91
CA ALA A 421 0.96 0.66 -13.29
C ALA A 421 -0.40 0.66 -12.56
N THR A 422 -1.45 0.12 -13.19
CA THR A 422 -2.79 0.03 -12.57
C THR A 422 -2.80 -0.91 -11.37
N TRP A 423 -2.22 -2.10 -11.52
CA TRP A 423 -2.19 -3.09 -10.44
C TRP A 423 -1.30 -2.64 -9.27
N PHE A 424 -0.12 -2.09 -9.56
CA PHE A 424 0.79 -1.52 -8.58
C PHE A 424 0.15 -0.36 -7.81
N ARG A 425 -0.58 0.55 -8.47
CA ARG A 425 -1.35 1.61 -7.82
C ARG A 425 -2.39 1.06 -6.84
N LEU A 426 -3.13 0.03 -7.23
CA LEU A 426 -4.10 -0.65 -6.35
C LEU A 426 -3.41 -1.24 -5.12
N VAL A 427 -2.32 -2.00 -5.34
CA VAL A 427 -1.57 -2.67 -4.28
C VAL A 427 -0.91 -1.65 -3.34
N ALA A 428 -0.28 -0.62 -3.90
CA ALA A 428 0.37 0.43 -3.12
C ALA A 428 -0.66 1.27 -2.34
N SER A 429 -1.82 1.56 -2.93
CA SER A 429 -2.95 2.19 -2.23
C SER A 429 -3.40 1.35 -1.04
N ALA A 430 -3.57 0.04 -1.23
CA ALA A 430 -3.94 -0.89 -0.17
C ALA A 430 -2.91 -0.92 0.98
N ILE A 431 -1.62 -0.99 0.66
CA ILE A 431 -0.55 -1.09 1.66
C ILE A 431 -0.31 0.25 2.36
N THR A 432 -0.35 1.37 1.64
CA THR A 432 0.07 2.68 2.19
C THR A 432 -1.08 3.55 2.67
N GLY A 433 -2.30 3.30 2.16
CA GLY A 433 -3.50 4.08 2.42
C GLY A 433 -3.56 5.40 1.66
N LEU A 434 -2.61 5.66 0.76
CA LEU A 434 -2.60 6.78 -0.16
C LEU A 434 -3.56 6.54 -1.35
N PRO A 435 -4.12 7.58 -1.96
CA PRO A 435 -5.02 7.42 -3.10
C PRO A 435 -4.32 6.70 -4.25
N HIS A 436 -5.00 5.79 -4.95
CA HIS A 436 -4.44 5.17 -6.16
C HIS A 436 -4.07 6.22 -7.24
N ASN A 437 -4.72 7.38 -7.18
CA ASN A 437 -4.53 8.54 -8.04
C ASN A 437 -3.74 9.69 -7.41
N PHE A 438 -3.04 9.45 -6.29
CA PHE A 438 -2.25 10.45 -5.56
C PHE A 438 -1.26 11.24 -6.43
N ALA A 439 -0.79 10.62 -7.50
CA ALA A 439 0.08 11.22 -8.50
C ALA A 439 -0.43 10.90 -9.90
N GLU A 440 -1.61 11.42 -10.26
CA GLU A 440 -2.16 11.33 -11.62
C GLU A 440 -1.25 12.03 -12.64
N GLU A 441 -0.55 13.10 -12.25
CA GLU A 441 0.46 13.77 -13.09
C GLU A 441 1.62 12.84 -13.47
N ALA A 442 1.87 11.76 -12.72
CA ALA A 442 2.84 10.74 -13.11
C ALA A 442 2.38 9.89 -14.31
N ASP A 443 1.10 9.93 -14.67
CA ASP A 443 0.55 9.25 -15.84
C ASP A 443 0.67 10.10 -17.12
N GLU A 444 1.05 11.39 -17.02
CA GLU A 444 1.22 12.24 -18.20
C GLU A 444 2.43 11.78 -19.03
N PRO A 445 2.24 11.43 -20.32
CA PRO A 445 3.35 11.10 -21.19
C PRO A 445 4.17 12.38 -21.40
N ILE A 446 5.43 12.36 -20.95
CA ILE A 446 6.37 13.42 -21.26
C ILE A 446 6.82 13.20 -22.71
N THR A 447 6.51 14.15 -23.59
CA THR A 447 7.08 14.20 -24.93
C THR A 447 8.59 14.33 -24.81
N GLY A 448 9.32 13.27 -25.16
CA GLY A 448 10.77 13.34 -25.28
C GLY A 448 11.19 14.31 -26.38
N TYR A 449 12.47 14.70 -26.39
CA TYR A 449 13.08 15.55 -27.44
C TYR A 449 12.87 15.00 -28.87
N ASN A 450 12.53 13.71 -29.01
CA ASN A 450 12.30 13.02 -30.29
C ASN A 450 10.81 12.80 -30.62
N GLY A 451 9.86 13.36 -29.85
CA GLY A 451 8.41 13.18 -30.07
C GLY A 451 7.85 11.81 -29.66
N ILE A 452 8.68 10.92 -29.10
CA ILE A 452 8.26 9.60 -28.59
C ILE A 452 7.64 9.79 -27.19
N THR A 453 6.38 9.38 -27.05
CA THR A 453 5.68 9.32 -25.76
C THR A 453 5.99 7.99 -25.06
N ASN A 454 7.02 7.97 -24.22
CA ASN A 454 7.29 6.82 -23.35
C ASN A 454 6.46 6.94 -22.07
N LYS A 455 5.55 5.97 -21.83
CA LYS A 455 4.92 5.81 -20.52
C LYS A 455 5.99 5.37 -19.53
N ARG A 456 6.12 6.09 -18.42
CA ARG A 456 7.12 5.76 -17.40
C ARG A 456 6.53 4.77 -16.41
N GLU A 457 7.26 3.69 -16.15
CA GLU A 457 6.81 2.67 -15.22
C GLU A 457 6.96 3.12 -13.77
N LEU A 458 5.96 2.79 -12.95
CA LEU A 458 5.97 3.08 -11.53
C LEU A 458 6.85 2.07 -10.79
N LEU A 459 7.85 2.57 -10.08
CA LEU A 459 8.85 1.75 -9.40
C LEU A 459 8.72 1.81 -7.88
N LEU A 460 8.43 2.96 -7.29
CA LEU A 460 8.32 3.04 -5.83
C LEU A 460 7.13 3.88 -5.41
N TRP A 461 6.55 3.50 -4.27
CA TRP A 461 5.48 4.25 -3.62
C TRP A 461 5.83 4.43 -2.15
N VAL A 462 6.00 5.68 -1.74
CA VAL A 462 6.49 6.06 -0.41
C VAL A 462 5.37 6.75 0.36
N ALA A 463 5.13 6.29 1.59
CA ALA A 463 4.22 6.90 2.54
C ALA A 463 4.81 6.82 3.94
N GLY A 464 5.38 7.93 4.41
CA GLY A 464 6.05 8.03 5.69
C GLY A 464 7.23 7.07 5.78
N GLY A 465 7.14 6.14 6.73
CA GLY A 465 8.14 5.09 6.93
C GLY A 465 7.94 3.85 6.07
N ILE A 466 6.96 3.81 5.16
CA ILE A 466 6.72 2.67 4.28
C ILE A 466 7.19 2.99 2.86
N THR A 467 7.95 2.08 2.27
CA THR A 467 8.24 2.04 0.83
C THR A 467 7.72 0.74 0.23
N VAL A 468 6.89 0.85 -0.80
CA VAL A 468 6.44 -0.27 -1.63
C VAL A 468 7.25 -0.26 -2.92
N ALA A 469 7.87 -1.39 -3.23
CA ALA A 469 8.71 -1.58 -4.43
C ALA A 469 8.37 -2.91 -5.11
N PRO A 470 8.59 -3.07 -6.43
CA PRO A 470 8.49 -4.36 -7.09
C PRO A 470 9.45 -5.39 -6.50
N CYS A 471 9.06 -6.67 -6.53
CA CYS A 471 9.92 -7.77 -6.10
C CYS A 471 11.11 -7.99 -7.04
N TRP A 472 10.90 -7.71 -8.32
CA TRP A 472 11.92 -7.80 -9.36
C TRP A 472 12.85 -6.58 -9.38
N LEU A 473 12.59 -5.54 -8.56
CA LEU A 473 13.48 -4.38 -8.48
C LEU A 473 14.73 -4.72 -7.67
N GLY A 474 15.73 -5.26 -8.36
CA GLY A 474 17.06 -5.60 -7.84
C GLY A 474 17.96 -6.00 -9.01
N TYR A 475 19.25 -5.69 -8.91
CA TYR A 475 20.17 -5.87 -10.04
C TYR A 475 21.13 -7.05 -9.82
N ASP A 476 21.50 -7.32 -8.57
CA ASP A 476 22.61 -8.23 -8.23
C ASP A 476 22.20 -9.69 -8.08
N SER A 477 20.95 -10.03 -8.40
CA SER A 477 20.39 -11.37 -8.28
C SER A 477 19.73 -11.81 -9.58
N GLU A 478 19.71 -13.13 -9.80
CA GLU A 478 18.96 -13.72 -10.91
C GLU A 478 17.46 -13.38 -10.82
N LEU A 479 16.87 -13.01 -11.96
CA LEU A 479 15.46 -12.68 -12.05
C LEU A 479 14.61 -13.95 -12.14
N ALA A 480 14.10 -14.41 -10.99
CA ALA A 480 13.05 -15.42 -10.98
C ALA A 480 11.76 -14.81 -11.56
N LEU A 481 11.19 -15.41 -12.61
CA LEU A 481 9.93 -14.92 -13.22
C LEU A 481 8.68 -15.42 -12.51
N GLN A 482 8.69 -16.67 -12.04
CA GLN A 482 7.58 -17.22 -11.27
C GLN A 482 7.43 -16.46 -9.95
N GLY A 483 6.21 -16.02 -9.63
CA GLY A 483 5.94 -15.26 -8.41
C GLY A 483 6.57 -13.86 -8.34
N SER A 484 7.06 -13.33 -9.45
CA SER A 484 7.77 -12.05 -9.50
C SER A 484 6.86 -10.84 -9.69
N TRP A 485 5.64 -11.05 -10.21
CA TRP A 485 4.61 -10.02 -10.28
C TRP A 485 4.05 -9.82 -8.88
N GLY A 486 4.68 -8.90 -8.15
CA GLY A 486 4.45 -8.67 -6.73
C GLY A 486 5.30 -7.53 -6.20
N VAL A 487 5.04 -7.17 -4.95
CA VAL A 487 5.71 -6.10 -4.24
C VAL A 487 6.43 -6.59 -2.99
N ARG A 488 7.46 -5.85 -2.61
CA ARG A 488 8.09 -5.89 -1.30
C ARG A 488 7.75 -4.60 -0.57
N GLN A 489 7.31 -4.76 0.67
CA GLN A 489 7.13 -3.66 1.60
C GLN A 489 8.40 -3.56 2.44
N ALA A 490 8.96 -2.38 2.50
CA ALA A 490 10.08 -2.07 3.36
C ALA A 490 9.66 -0.98 4.35
N THR A 491 9.94 -1.20 5.63
CA THR A 491 9.65 -0.25 6.70
C THR A 491 10.95 0.41 7.17
N GLY A 492 10.88 1.70 7.50
CA GLY A 492 12.04 2.53 7.82
C GLY A 492 12.59 3.30 6.61
N TYR A 493 13.76 3.92 6.79
CA TYR A 493 14.41 4.73 5.77
C TYR A 493 15.19 3.83 4.82
N VAL A 494 14.52 3.36 3.76
CA VAL A 494 15.11 2.42 2.81
C VAL A 494 15.65 3.12 1.56
N VAL A 495 15.13 4.32 1.25
CA VAL A 495 15.55 5.09 0.08
C VAL A 495 16.22 6.38 0.52
N GLU A 496 17.55 6.42 0.41
CA GLU A 496 18.32 7.64 0.62
C GLU A 496 17.99 8.68 -0.46
N GLY A 497 17.92 9.96 -0.07
CA GLY A 497 17.70 11.07 -1.00
C GLY A 497 16.24 11.49 -1.21
N ILE A 498 15.25 10.78 -0.66
CA ILE A 498 13.84 11.21 -0.70
C ILE A 498 13.50 12.05 0.55
N SER A 499 13.26 13.35 0.35
CA SER A 499 12.88 14.26 1.44
C SER A 499 11.37 14.34 1.68
N ALA A 500 10.55 13.93 0.70
CA ALA A 500 9.10 13.98 0.77
C ALA A 500 8.53 12.88 1.69
N GLU A 501 7.49 13.22 2.45
CA GLU A 501 6.74 12.25 3.28
C GLU A 501 5.91 11.29 2.45
N LYS A 502 5.47 11.73 1.27
CA LYS A 502 4.66 10.96 0.34
C LYS A 502 5.29 11.18 -1.04
N ALA A 503 5.60 10.10 -1.74
CA ALA A 503 6.18 10.19 -3.07
C ALA A 503 5.82 8.99 -3.94
N VAL A 504 5.62 9.24 -5.22
CA VAL A 504 5.58 8.23 -6.27
C VAL A 504 6.84 8.39 -7.10
N ILE A 505 7.57 7.30 -7.28
CA ILE A 505 8.80 7.30 -8.05
C ILE A 505 8.60 6.47 -9.30
N GLN A 506 8.83 7.11 -10.44
CA GLN A 506 8.77 6.51 -11.76
C GLN A 506 10.17 6.31 -12.35
N ALA A 507 10.31 5.35 -13.25
CA ALA A 507 11.55 5.13 -13.96
C ALA A 507 11.90 6.31 -14.88
N SER A 508 13.19 6.64 -14.94
CA SER A 508 13.75 7.41 -16.04
C SER A 508 13.86 6.52 -17.27
N ALA A 509 13.54 7.07 -18.44
CA ALA A 509 13.92 6.43 -19.69
C ALA A 509 15.44 6.22 -19.73
N SER A 510 15.85 5.07 -20.29
CA SER A 510 17.23 4.81 -20.67
C SER A 510 17.68 5.86 -21.69
N MET A 511 18.91 6.37 -21.55
CA MET A 511 19.51 7.17 -22.61
C MET A 511 19.78 6.27 -23.81
N GLU A 512 19.19 6.62 -24.96
CA GLU A 512 19.66 6.13 -26.26
C GLU A 512 21.10 6.65 -26.45
N SER A 513 22.00 5.85 -27.04
CA SER A 513 23.27 6.45 -27.45
C SER A 513 22.94 7.54 -28.47
N ALA A 514 23.72 8.62 -28.48
CA ALA A 514 23.52 9.64 -29.51
C ALA A 514 23.57 8.98 -30.89
N ASP A 515 22.78 9.48 -31.86
CA ASP A 515 23.00 9.24 -33.28
C ASP A 515 24.38 9.82 -33.65
N THR A 516 25.45 9.17 -33.22
CA THR A 516 26.79 9.48 -33.68
C THR A 516 26.84 9.00 -35.13
N PRO A 517 27.00 9.92 -36.10
CA PRO A 517 26.98 9.58 -37.51
C PRO A 517 28.06 8.55 -37.77
N GLN A 518 27.66 7.34 -38.19
CA GLN A 518 28.48 6.22 -38.70
C GLN A 518 29.97 6.38 -38.43
N LEU A 519 30.37 6.40 -37.15
CA LEU A 519 31.73 6.03 -36.83
C LEU A 519 31.77 4.55 -37.18
N VAL A 520 32.65 4.20 -38.12
CA VAL A 520 33.02 2.81 -38.40
C VAL A 520 33.49 2.25 -37.06
N TYR A 521 32.57 1.63 -36.32
CA TYR A 521 32.90 0.93 -35.10
C TYR A 521 33.74 -0.26 -35.53
N ASP A 522 34.85 -0.52 -34.85
CA ASP A 522 35.55 -1.78 -35.04
C ASP A 522 34.56 -2.87 -34.66
N LEU A 523 34.13 -3.66 -35.66
CA LEU A 523 33.17 -4.73 -35.45
C LEU A 523 33.68 -5.63 -34.31
N PRO A 524 32.79 -6.03 -33.38
CA PRO A 524 33.15 -6.94 -32.31
C PRO A 524 33.83 -8.19 -32.88
N SER A 525 34.81 -8.74 -32.16
CA SER A 525 35.58 -9.87 -32.69
C SER A 525 34.70 -11.11 -32.84
N VAL A 526 34.78 -11.77 -34.01
CA VAL A 526 34.24 -13.12 -34.20
C VAL A 526 35.08 -14.10 -33.39
N VAL A 527 34.43 -14.87 -32.52
CA VAL A 527 35.09 -15.88 -31.70
C VAL A 527 34.39 -17.23 -31.86
N THR A 528 35.14 -18.30 -31.62
CA THR A 528 34.61 -19.64 -31.44
C THR A 528 34.79 -19.99 -29.97
N ALA A 529 33.68 -20.13 -29.23
CA ALA A 529 33.72 -20.35 -27.79
C ALA A 529 32.49 -21.12 -27.28
N SER A 530 32.61 -21.67 -26.06
CA SER A 530 31.51 -22.30 -25.32
C SER A 530 30.89 -21.39 -24.25
N GLY A 531 31.39 -20.16 -24.08
CA GLY A 531 31.04 -19.19 -23.03
C GLY A 531 32.18 -18.20 -22.77
N GLY A 532 32.06 -17.31 -21.78
CA GLY A 532 33.14 -16.39 -21.42
C GLY A 532 32.84 -15.49 -20.23
N GLN A 533 33.90 -15.02 -19.57
CA GLN A 533 33.83 -14.03 -18.50
C GLN A 533 34.22 -12.66 -19.03
N ASP A 534 33.55 -11.66 -18.52
CA ASP A 534 33.91 -10.26 -18.71
C ASP A 534 34.49 -9.74 -17.38
N LEU A 535 35.64 -9.06 -17.42
CA LEU A 535 36.30 -8.55 -16.21
C LEU A 535 35.99 -7.08 -15.92
N THR A 536 35.06 -6.47 -16.66
CA THR A 536 34.71 -5.07 -16.50
C THR A 536 34.09 -4.84 -15.13
N ASP A 537 34.64 -3.91 -14.38
CA ASP A 537 34.07 -3.45 -13.12
C ASP A 537 32.84 -2.58 -13.37
N VAL A 538 31.81 -2.77 -12.55
CA VAL A 538 30.52 -2.10 -12.71
C VAL A 538 30.14 -1.38 -11.41
N GLU A 539 29.79 -0.11 -11.54
CA GLU A 539 29.26 0.71 -10.45
C GLU A 539 27.86 1.23 -10.83
N ILE A 540 26.87 1.01 -9.97
CA ILE A 540 25.53 1.59 -10.12
C ILE A 540 25.34 2.70 -9.10
N ARG A 541 24.86 3.85 -9.55
CA ARG A 541 24.40 4.95 -8.71
C ARG A 541 22.95 5.27 -9.02
N LEU A 542 22.18 5.56 -7.98
CA LEU A 542 20.79 5.97 -8.10
C LEU A 542 20.66 7.45 -7.77
N ALA A 543 19.89 8.18 -8.57
CA ALA A 543 19.56 9.58 -8.32
C ALA A 543 18.05 9.80 -8.47
N PHE A 544 17.50 10.69 -7.64
CA PHE A 544 16.08 11.05 -7.66
C PHE A 544 15.93 12.51 -8.06
N PHE A 545 15.11 12.78 -9.07
CA PHE A 545 14.85 14.12 -9.56
C PHE A 545 13.36 14.47 -9.41
N PRO A 546 13.01 15.60 -8.78
CA PRO A 546 11.62 16.01 -8.68
C PRO A 546 11.07 16.35 -10.07
N VAL A 547 9.91 15.77 -10.40
CA VAL A 547 9.16 16.07 -11.61
C VAL A 547 8.15 17.19 -11.33
N THR A 548 7.55 17.17 -10.15
CA THR A 548 6.62 18.20 -9.68
C THR A 548 7.30 19.16 -8.71
N SER A 549 6.79 20.39 -8.63
CA SER A 549 7.25 21.39 -7.66
C SER A 549 7.00 20.97 -6.20
N THR A 550 6.03 20.08 -5.96
CA THR A 550 5.72 19.53 -4.64
C THR A 550 6.71 18.46 -4.20
N GLY A 551 7.46 17.85 -5.13
CA GLY A 551 8.35 16.72 -4.85
C GLY A 551 7.62 15.41 -4.57
N GLU A 552 6.31 15.34 -4.83
CA GLU A 552 5.49 14.13 -4.66
C GLU A 552 5.63 13.16 -5.83
N VAL A 553 6.10 13.63 -6.99
CA VAL A 553 6.50 12.78 -8.11
C VAL A 553 7.99 12.95 -8.34
N LEU A 554 8.71 11.85 -8.26
CA LEU A 554 10.15 11.79 -8.50
C LEU A 554 10.45 10.86 -9.67
N GLN A 555 11.53 11.14 -10.39
CA GLN A 555 12.09 10.28 -11.41
C GLN A 555 13.35 9.61 -10.85
N LEU A 556 13.41 8.28 -10.91
CA LEU A 556 14.60 7.50 -10.60
C LEU A 556 15.46 7.39 -11.85
N THR A 557 16.66 7.97 -11.79
CA THR A 557 17.71 7.75 -12.78
C THR A 557 18.70 6.74 -12.20
N ALA A 558 18.73 5.53 -12.76
CA ALA A 558 19.79 4.57 -12.51
C ALA A 558 20.94 4.86 -13.47
N LEU A 559 22.10 5.17 -12.92
CA LEU A 559 23.33 5.49 -13.65
C LEU A 559 24.30 4.33 -13.51
N LEU A 560 24.66 3.77 -14.65
CA LEU A 560 25.68 2.75 -14.79
C LEU A 560 27.01 3.40 -15.17
N LYS A 561 28.06 3.04 -14.44
CA LYS A 561 29.43 3.45 -14.75
C LYS A 561 30.31 2.21 -14.88
N THR A 562 31.06 2.17 -15.96
CA THR A 562 32.17 1.25 -16.20
C THR A 562 33.46 2.04 -16.42
N PRO A 563 34.63 1.42 -16.64
CA PRO A 563 35.87 2.13 -16.93
C PRO A 563 35.81 3.01 -18.19
N SER A 564 35.03 2.59 -19.20
CA SER A 564 34.94 3.26 -20.50
C SER A 564 33.57 3.86 -20.82
N ALA A 565 32.53 3.52 -20.05
CA ALA A 565 31.16 3.94 -20.32
C ALA A 565 30.45 4.57 -19.11
N LEU A 566 29.54 5.50 -19.39
CA LEU A 566 28.62 6.08 -18.43
C LEU A 566 27.25 6.23 -19.09
N ARG A 567 26.24 5.48 -18.62
CA ARG A 567 24.93 5.45 -19.26
C ARG A 567 23.82 5.26 -18.25
N THR A 568 22.63 5.83 -18.52
CA THR A 568 21.45 5.56 -17.71
C THR A 568 20.70 4.34 -18.22
N PHE A 569 19.97 3.67 -17.35
CA PHE A 569 19.05 2.59 -17.73
C PHE A 569 17.75 2.66 -16.95
N ASP A 570 16.69 2.11 -17.54
CA ASP A 570 15.39 1.93 -16.92
C ASP A 570 15.31 0.52 -16.28
N PRO A 571 15.21 0.41 -14.94
CA PRO A 571 15.06 -0.88 -14.27
C PRO A 571 13.86 -1.72 -14.72
N SER A 572 12.81 -1.07 -15.23
CA SER A 572 11.60 -1.77 -15.71
C SER A 572 11.84 -2.49 -17.04
N GLN A 573 12.71 -1.95 -17.90
CA GLN A 573 13.10 -2.56 -19.17
C GLN A 573 13.84 -3.88 -18.96
N ILE A 574 14.65 -3.99 -17.90
CA ILE A 574 15.32 -5.25 -17.52
C ILE A 574 14.27 -6.35 -17.33
N TYR A 575 13.25 -6.08 -16.51
CA TYR A 575 12.21 -7.06 -16.20
C TYR A 575 11.29 -7.31 -17.41
N GLN A 576 11.00 -6.29 -18.23
CA GLN A 576 10.26 -6.45 -19.48
C GLN A 576 10.99 -7.36 -20.47
N ALA A 577 12.27 -7.10 -20.72
CA ALA A 577 13.11 -7.93 -21.58
C ALA A 577 13.21 -9.36 -21.06
N ALA A 578 13.43 -9.54 -19.75
CA ALA A 578 13.47 -10.88 -19.14
C ALA A 578 12.17 -11.67 -19.36
N ARG A 579 10.99 -11.04 -19.28
CA ARG A 579 9.70 -11.71 -19.54
C ARG A 579 9.51 -12.10 -21.00
N LEU A 580 10.00 -11.28 -21.92
CA LEU A 580 9.89 -11.50 -23.36
C LEU A 580 10.97 -12.45 -23.91
N ALA A 581 12.05 -12.64 -23.15
CA ALA A 581 13.19 -13.44 -23.57
C ALA A 581 12.80 -14.89 -23.93
N GLU A 582 13.29 -15.36 -25.08
CA GLU A 582 13.19 -16.76 -25.42
C GLU A 582 14.16 -17.60 -24.58
N ARG A 583 13.72 -18.81 -24.22
CA ARG A 583 14.46 -19.74 -23.36
C ARG A 583 14.46 -21.12 -23.99
N PRO A 584 15.24 -21.36 -25.06
CA PRO A 584 15.27 -22.66 -25.71
C PRO A 584 15.81 -23.73 -24.76
N GLU A 585 15.37 -24.97 -24.94
CA GLU A 585 15.88 -26.14 -24.22
C GLU A 585 16.51 -27.11 -25.23
N CYS A 586 17.54 -27.85 -24.83
CA CYS A 586 18.15 -28.89 -25.66
C CYS A 586 18.51 -30.12 -24.83
N THR A 587 18.58 -31.28 -25.49
CA THR A 587 18.84 -32.58 -24.83
C THR A 587 20.25 -33.12 -25.07
N HIS A 588 21.09 -32.38 -25.80
CA HIS A 588 22.44 -32.80 -26.16
C HIS A 588 23.41 -32.59 -24.97
N SER A 589 24.27 -33.57 -24.70
CA SER A 589 25.16 -33.59 -23.52
C SER A 589 26.48 -32.83 -23.71
N ARG A 590 26.73 -32.25 -24.89
CA ARG A 590 28.01 -31.59 -25.21
C ARG A 590 27.87 -30.07 -25.28
N ALA A 591 28.74 -29.38 -24.56
CA ALA A 591 29.09 -27.99 -24.83
C ALA A 591 29.99 -27.97 -26.07
N GLU A 592 29.39 -28.02 -27.25
CA GLU A 592 30.12 -27.76 -28.50
C GLU A 592 30.37 -26.25 -28.63
N GLU A 593 31.46 -25.87 -29.27
CA GLU A 593 31.80 -24.46 -29.51
C GLU A 593 30.91 -23.90 -30.63
N ALA A 594 30.53 -22.63 -30.50
CA ALA A 594 29.77 -21.92 -31.52
C ALA A 594 30.57 -20.70 -32.00
N THR A 595 30.42 -20.36 -33.28
CA THR A 595 31.03 -19.15 -33.85
C THR A 595 30.04 -18.00 -33.84
N PHE A 596 30.40 -16.89 -33.19
CA PHE A 596 29.54 -15.73 -32.97
C PHE A 596 30.35 -14.44 -32.76
N LEU A 597 29.69 -13.28 -32.81
CA LEU A 597 30.28 -11.98 -32.48
C LEU A 597 30.26 -11.79 -30.96
N LYS A 598 31.44 -11.72 -30.33
CA LYS A 598 31.56 -11.49 -28.89
C LYS A 598 31.46 -10.00 -28.58
N TRP A 599 30.59 -9.67 -27.64
CA TRP A 599 30.48 -8.33 -27.09
C TRP A 599 30.91 -8.30 -25.61
N PRO A 600 32.01 -7.58 -25.30
CA PRO A 600 32.33 -7.20 -23.94
C PRO A 600 31.26 -6.30 -23.31
N PHE A 601 31.20 -6.26 -21.99
CA PHE A 601 30.20 -5.49 -21.25
C PHE A 601 30.29 -3.98 -21.53
N ASP A 602 31.50 -3.45 -21.71
CA ASP A 602 31.68 -2.03 -22.05
C ASP A 602 31.04 -1.65 -23.40
N GLU A 603 31.20 -2.51 -24.41
CA GLU A 603 30.59 -2.34 -25.73
C GLU A 603 29.06 -2.47 -25.66
N VAL A 604 28.55 -3.36 -24.79
CA VAL A 604 27.11 -3.48 -24.49
C VAL A 604 26.56 -2.15 -23.97
N VAL A 605 27.25 -1.53 -23.02
CA VAL A 605 26.77 -0.28 -22.45
C VAL A 605 26.78 0.83 -23.50
N LEU A 606 27.80 0.91 -24.35
CA LEU A 606 27.98 2.03 -25.29
C LEU A 606 27.06 1.96 -26.53
N HIS A 607 26.91 0.78 -27.15
CA HIS A 607 26.47 0.70 -28.55
C HIS A 607 25.24 -0.16 -28.81
N TRP A 608 24.81 -0.95 -27.84
CA TRP A 608 23.86 -2.06 -28.01
C TRP A 608 22.44 -1.67 -28.47
N ASN A 609 22.01 -0.41 -28.28
CA ASN A 609 20.69 0.07 -28.74
C ASN A 609 20.76 0.82 -30.09
N ASN A 610 21.97 1.13 -30.58
CA ASN A 610 22.19 1.96 -31.76
C ASN A 610 22.74 1.16 -32.96
N PHE A 611 22.91 -0.15 -32.81
CA PHE A 611 23.45 -0.96 -33.88
C PHE A 611 22.37 -1.19 -34.95
N PHE A 612 22.49 -0.46 -36.04
CA PHE A 612 21.69 -0.71 -37.24
C PHE A 612 22.14 -2.02 -37.86
N LYS A 613 21.15 -2.86 -38.19
CA LYS A 613 21.16 -3.95 -39.18
C LYS A 613 22.35 -3.93 -40.14
N GLU A 614 23.49 -4.49 -39.74
CA GLU A 614 24.43 -5.01 -40.71
C GLU A 614 24.08 -6.48 -40.96
N ASP A 615 24.18 -6.90 -42.22
CA ASP A 615 24.01 -8.28 -42.68
C ASP A 615 25.13 -9.18 -42.10
N SER A 616 25.18 -9.33 -40.78
CA SER A 616 26.11 -10.23 -40.10
C SER A 616 25.61 -11.67 -40.18
N GLU A 617 26.42 -12.56 -40.74
CA GLU A 617 26.17 -14.02 -40.74
C GLU A 617 26.32 -14.66 -39.33
N PHE A 618 26.73 -13.88 -38.33
CA PHE A 618 27.02 -14.33 -36.97
C PHE A 618 26.05 -13.74 -35.96
N ALA A 619 25.62 -14.56 -35.01
CA ALA A 619 24.81 -14.10 -33.87
C ALA A 619 25.63 -13.17 -32.96
N GLN A 620 24.98 -12.17 -32.38
CA GLN A 620 25.58 -11.27 -31.40
C GLN A 620 25.43 -11.83 -29.99
N VAL A 621 26.53 -11.96 -29.23
CA VAL A 621 26.52 -12.59 -27.91
C VAL A 621 27.24 -11.74 -26.86
N ALA A 622 26.51 -11.39 -25.78
CA ALA A 622 27.09 -10.93 -24.52
C ALA A 622 27.53 -12.14 -23.70
N LEU A 623 28.82 -12.25 -23.39
CA LEU A 623 29.36 -13.30 -22.52
C LEU A 623 29.53 -12.75 -21.10
N LEU A 624 28.49 -12.93 -20.26
CA LEU A 624 28.36 -12.27 -18.95
C LEU A 624 28.27 -13.28 -17.78
N ASP A 625 28.98 -14.40 -17.92
CA ASP A 625 28.87 -15.56 -17.02
C ASP A 625 29.34 -15.32 -15.59
N ASP A 626 30.08 -14.24 -15.39
CA ASP A 626 30.64 -13.84 -14.12
C ASP A 626 29.62 -13.16 -13.20
N SER A 627 28.55 -12.56 -13.74
CA SER A 627 27.75 -11.59 -12.98
C SER A 627 26.28 -11.48 -13.41
N PRO A 628 25.32 -11.84 -12.52
CA PRO A 628 23.89 -11.56 -12.72
C PRO A 628 23.59 -10.07 -12.94
N LEU A 629 24.39 -9.19 -12.32
CA LEU A 629 24.29 -7.75 -12.47
C LEU A 629 24.47 -7.32 -13.92
N LYS A 630 25.56 -7.76 -14.55
CA LYS A 630 25.88 -7.44 -15.94
C LYS A 630 24.81 -7.99 -16.87
N GLN A 631 24.39 -9.24 -16.64
CA GLN A 631 23.34 -9.89 -17.42
C GLN A 631 22.03 -9.09 -17.37
N ASN A 632 21.58 -8.71 -16.17
CA ASN A 632 20.36 -7.94 -15.98
C ASN A 632 20.43 -6.57 -16.68
N ILE A 633 21.56 -5.87 -16.57
CA ILE A 633 21.73 -4.58 -17.27
C ILE A 633 21.72 -4.77 -18.79
N ALA A 634 22.43 -5.77 -19.30
CA ALA A 634 22.45 -6.07 -20.73
C ALA A 634 21.05 -6.40 -21.28
N LEU A 635 20.22 -7.09 -20.48
CA LEU A 635 18.81 -7.31 -20.79
C LEU A 635 18.02 -6.00 -20.91
N GLY A 636 18.25 -5.04 -20.02
CA GLY A 636 17.56 -3.74 -20.07
C GLY A 636 17.88 -2.91 -21.32
N TYR A 637 19.02 -3.16 -21.97
CA TYR A 637 19.40 -2.53 -23.22
C TYR A 637 18.93 -3.30 -24.46
N ALA A 638 18.59 -4.58 -24.34
CA ALA A 638 18.16 -5.42 -25.45
C ALA A 638 16.67 -5.23 -25.78
N GLN A 639 16.33 -5.09 -27.06
CA GLN A 639 14.92 -5.07 -27.51
C GLN A 639 14.31 -6.47 -27.56
N ASN A 640 15.09 -7.46 -28.02
CA ASN A 640 14.78 -8.88 -27.99
C ASN A 640 16.00 -9.62 -27.44
N CYS A 641 15.78 -10.75 -26.78
CA CYS A 641 16.90 -11.53 -26.28
C CYS A 641 16.57 -13.02 -26.17
N ILE A 642 17.61 -13.83 -26.32
CA ILE A 642 17.59 -15.25 -26.00
C ILE A 642 18.44 -15.46 -24.75
N LEU A 643 17.84 -16.08 -23.73
CA LEU A 643 18.47 -16.38 -22.46
C LEU A 643 18.85 -17.86 -22.38
N GLN A 644 20.10 -18.12 -22.03
CA GLN A 644 20.58 -19.47 -21.77
C GLN A 644 19.94 -20.09 -20.53
N THR A 645 19.31 -21.27 -20.70
CA THR A 645 18.78 -22.09 -19.61
C THR A 645 19.60 -23.39 -19.47
N SER A 646 19.02 -24.56 -19.76
CA SER A 646 19.69 -25.87 -19.87
C SER A 646 20.29 -26.11 -21.26
N CYS A 647 20.11 -25.18 -22.20
CA CYS A 647 20.53 -25.28 -23.59
C CYS A 647 22.02 -25.00 -23.79
N CYS A 648 22.64 -25.63 -24.80
CA CYS A 648 24.03 -25.40 -25.17
C CYS A 648 24.19 -24.14 -26.04
N MET A 649 25.39 -23.56 -26.04
CA MET A 649 25.70 -22.34 -26.79
C MET A 649 25.40 -22.43 -28.30
N PRO A 650 25.71 -23.54 -29.01
CA PRO A 650 25.36 -23.69 -30.42
C PRO A 650 23.87 -23.62 -30.70
N CYS A 651 23.04 -24.24 -29.86
CA CYS A 651 21.58 -24.19 -30.02
C CYS A 651 21.03 -22.79 -29.76
N LEU A 652 21.64 -22.00 -28.86
CA LEU A 652 21.30 -20.60 -28.67
C LEU A 652 21.63 -19.77 -29.90
N VAL A 653 22.85 -19.91 -30.44
CA VAL A 653 23.29 -19.22 -31.67
C VAL A 653 22.42 -19.61 -32.87
N GLN A 654 22.09 -20.90 -33.00
CA GLN A 654 21.19 -21.37 -34.04
C GLN A 654 19.79 -20.76 -33.87
N LYS A 655 19.26 -20.76 -32.64
CA LYS A 655 17.94 -20.19 -32.38
C LYS A 655 17.91 -18.70 -32.71
N ALA A 656 18.95 -17.95 -32.36
CA ALA A 656 19.11 -16.52 -32.70
C ALA A 656 19.08 -16.29 -34.22
N ARG A 657 19.74 -17.17 -34.98
CA ARG A 657 19.72 -17.13 -36.46
C ARG A 657 18.34 -17.46 -37.04
N GLU A 658 17.62 -18.44 -36.46
CA GLU A 658 16.30 -18.87 -36.95
C GLU A 658 15.19 -17.86 -36.72
N THR A 659 15.30 -17.09 -35.65
CA THR A 659 14.28 -16.11 -35.24
C THR A 659 14.46 -14.76 -35.94
N ASP A 660 15.45 -14.65 -36.83
CA ASP A 660 15.84 -13.39 -37.47
C ASP A 660 16.08 -12.29 -36.41
N TYR A 661 16.48 -12.70 -35.19
CA TYR A 661 16.93 -11.78 -34.17
C TYR A 661 18.33 -11.34 -34.58
N TYR A 662 18.38 -10.27 -35.37
CA TYR A 662 19.61 -9.51 -35.62
C TYR A 662 20.23 -8.96 -34.33
N ASP A 663 19.52 -9.09 -33.20
CA ASP A 663 19.80 -8.55 -31.89
C ASP A 663 19.81 -9.66 -30.80
N ILE A 664 21.03 -9.94 -30.32
CA ILE A 664 21.40 -10.25 -28.94
C ILE A 664 20.92 -11.60 -28.33
N SER A 665 21.86 -12.54 -28.26
CA SER A 665 21.82 -13.65 -27.29
C SER A 665 22.62 -13.26 -26.03
N VAL A 666 22.08 -13.53 -24.85
CA VAL A 666 22.81 -13.39 -23.58
C VAL A 666 23.02 -14.79 -23.00
N GLY A 667 24.26 -15.28 -23.02
CA GLY A 667 24.68 -16.53 -22.37
C GLY A 667 25.90 -16.27 -21.48
N SER A 668 26.17 -16.95 -20.36
CA SER A 668 25.58 -18.08 -19.63
C SER A 668 25.81 -17.92 -18.12
N ARG A 669 24.88 -18.28 -17.23
CA ARG A 669 25.26 -19.18 -16.13
C ARG A 669 24.08 -19.99 -15.61
N LYS A 670 24.39 -21.27 -15.37
CA LYS A 670 23.61 -22.35 -14.72
C LYS A 670 22.36 -21.88 -13.96
N MET A 671 21.20 -22.23 -14.52
CA MET A 671 20.05 -22.59 -13.70
C MET A 671 20.47 -23.71 -12.75
N LEU A 672 20.68 -23.39 -11.47
CA LEU A 672 20.80 -24.39 -10.43
C LEU A 672 19.44 -25.08 -10.29
N ASN A 673 19.37 -26.31 -10.79
CA ASN A 673 18.44 -27.38 -10.45
C ASN A 673 17.01 -26.95 -10.05
N HIS A 674 16.10 -27.06 -11.02
CA HIS A 674 14.82 -27.70 -10.73
C HIS A 674 15.08 -29.15 -10.31
N SER A 675 15.24 -29.39 -9.01
CA SER A 675 15.06 -30.72 -8.46
C SER A 675 14.42 -30.65 -7.09
N ASN A 676 13.22 -31.24 -7.04
CA ASN A 676 12.36 -31.55 -5.90
C ASN A 676 11.48 -30.40 -5.41
N TYR A 677 10.23 -30.36 -5.87
CA TYR A 677 9.08 -30.62 -5.00
C TYR A 677 7.91 -31.18 -5.84
N ARG A 678 7.43 -32.35 -5.45
CA ARG A 678 6.11 -32.90 -5.79
C ARG A 678 5.03 -32.18 -5.00
#